data_AF-A0A6C0IKD7-F1
#
_entry.id   AF-A0A6C0IKD7-F1
#
_cell.length_a   1.000
_cell.length_b   1.000
_cell.length_c   1.000
_cell.angle_alpha   90.00
_cell.angle_beta   90.00
_cell.angle_gamma   90.00
#
_symmetry.space_group_name_H-M   'P 1'
#
loop_
_entity.id
_entity.type
_entity.pdbx_description
1 polymer ?
#
loop_
_entity_poly.entity_id
_entity_poly.type
_entity_poly.pdbx_seq_one_letter_code
_entity_poly.pdbx_strand_id
1 'polypeptide(L)'
;MDLVISPLEIKLNTNIPNQASISFTSSLLHHPSYTIPTNIGKYPYLISNAYFPEDALRNMEWEDRISFFFNLDTMRNTMANEVIAIKTGPEEKQLVENRNIFILIKSLFPTKYFVHKNIHQTLEYVTGDHPERSFFFNPFSQQFSYSKLNNKTYTNIRVTWKNDLLNHPVYYDLVKNTYDFLIKQRSEDARYADKYYKLVIEFNDLLREYVSRMLGIMQEYDENMPIDKDQNYHALLRIAIVNSVYQWINYENTDETFVKIFIMNIKQYNNELKNKVDDKYLSPREVDFASKKLFDLIEEKDEYINTIKDPLMRKQAKLELVFNEDAEFLTTNRLLIKLENDEKLKKYFNDYINYFNNQEDKMKKQYAILIKELNNVVVFQSYKRTPFLQISSQPDILKNNATYRRYYTNNIEKLLDTATNRDSMIPGNHKLYALLHTNKEEDIAYFFDFMEYVYEKYILYKTSSLPVKEDFVQDASELIYTGVDTVKDKKQVHFILDVIDGEVNDENKRAYYCPFMNHYMGFLLSDFTQPNTFVKWKAAPYNFIVSTSAIQDKLTSTENKPVEELVLVPTSDTLDDNWEKFKNLVNIASREKIVDSLLILKKQTPAIDETDEFAFVQTNNPSLFSAIKNISKHIKKRDLNTMEFRQNLQALKELTNNYQSRFVYNKQLLDNLSTEKMDQYEKVNKDKVENELYYTISDNAVKYFPQNGGRKTRKKVKFAKKNNIVFIE
;
A
#
# COMPACT_ATOMS: atom_id res chain seq x y z
N MET A 1 9.40 40.17 17.39
CA MET A 1 9.51 38.70 17.54
C MET A 1 9.04 38.07 16.25
N ASP A 2 9.87 37.26 15.58
CA ASP A 2 9.51 36.64 14.31
C ASP A 2 8.75 35.32 14.53
N LEU A 3 7.44 35.45 14.78
CA LEU A 3 6.52 34.31 14.84
C LEU A 3 6.10 33.93 13.41
N VAL A 4 6.20 32.63 13.09
CA VAL A 4 5.66 32.06 11.85
C VAL A 4 4.20 31.71 12.12
N ILE A 5 3.30 32.59 11.69
CA ILE A 5 1.86 32.48 11.91
C ILE A 5 1.16 32.25 10.58
N SER A 6 0.23 31.30 10.53
CA SER A 6 -0.55 31.00 9.31
C SER A 6 -2.01 30.70 9.66
N PRO A 7 -2.98 31.06 8.79
CA PRO A 7 -4.35 30.59 8.93
C PRO A 7 -4.40 29.06 8.87
N LEU A 8 -5.20 28.45 9.74
CA LEU A 8 -5.40 27.02 9.85
C LEU A 8 -6.81 26.63 9.39
N GLU A 9 -6.90 25.91 8.28
CA GLU A 9 -8.13 25.27 7.83
C GLU A 9 -8.29 23.89 8.47
N ILE A 10 -9.29 23.76 9.35
CA ILE A 10 -9.64 22.49 9.98
C ILE A 10 -10.77 21.86 9.17
N LYS A 11 -10.51 20.75 8.49
CA LYS A 11 -11.51 19.93 7.79
C LYS A 11 -12.17 18.97 8.77
N LEU A 12 -13.49 18.94 8.83
CA LEU A 12 -14.29 18.13 9.73
C LEU A 12 -15.13 17.12 8.95
N ASN A 13 -15.02 15.86 9.35
CA ASN A 13 -15.98 14.81 9.03
C ASN A 13 -16.83 14.53 10.27
N THR A 14 -18.14 14.40 10.14
CA THR A 14 -19.03 14.21 11.29
C THR A 14 -19.86 12.94 11.15
N ASN A 15 -20.49 12.51 12.24
CA ASN A 15 -21.47 11.42 12.26
C ASN A 15 -22.88 11.86 11.79
N ILE A 16 -23.02 13.07 11.25
CA ILE A 16 -24.27 13.54 10.66
C ILE A 16 -24.48 12.82 9.31
N PRO A 17 -25.59 12.10 9.11
CA PRO A 17 -25.82 11.33 7.89
C PRO A 17 -25.79 12.22 6.63
N ASN A 18 -25.21 11.69 5.55
CA ASN A 18 -25.13 12.32 4.22
C ASN A 18 -24.43 13.70 4.21
N GLN A 19 -23.63 14.02 5.23
CA GLN A 19 -22.87 15.26 5.28
C GLN A 19 -21.47 15.08 4.68
N ALA A 20 -21.15 15.89 3.66
CA ALA A 20 -19.80 15.98 3.12
C ALA A 20 -18.84 16.64 4.13
N SER A 21 -17.53 16.47 3.91
CA SER A 21 -16.51 17.15 4.72
C SER A 21 -16.69 18.68 4.67
N ILE A 22 -16.67 19.33 5.82
CA ILE A 22 -16.84 20.78 5.95
C ILE A 22 -15.58 21.43 6.53
N SER A 23 -15.41 22.74 6.30
CA SER A 23 -14.31 23.50 6.92
C SER A 23 -14.82 24.21 8.17
N PHE A 24 -14.14 24.02 9.30
CA PHE A 24 -14.45 24.74 10.52
C PHE A 24 -14.12 26.22 10.35
N THR A 25 -15.11 27.07 10.62
CA THR A 25 -14.98 28.53 10.52
C THR A 25 -15.64 29.18 11.72
N SER A 26 -15.31 30.44 11.97
CA SER A 26 -15.87 31.20 13.10
C SER A 26 -17.41 31.25 13.12
N SER A 27 -18.09 31.10 11.97
CA SER A 27 -19.55 31.03 11.92
C SER A 27 -20.16 29.74 12.51
N LEU A 28 -19.34 28.71 12.73
CA LEU A 28 -19.77 27.46 13.36
C LEU A 28 -19.58 27.49 14.89
N LEU A 29 -18.93 28.53 15.44
CA LEU A 29 -18.77 28.71 16.88
C LEU A 29 -20.14 28.93 17.51
N HIS A 30 -20.36 28.29 18.67
CA HIS A 30 -21.56 28.48 19.47
C HIS A 30 -21.25 28.26 20.94
N HIS A 31 -21.78 29.12 21.80
CA HIS A 31 -21.77 28.93 23.23
C HIS A 31 -23.10 29.45 23.83
N PRO A 32 -23.75 28.71 24.73
CA PRO A 32 -25.06 29.11 25.27
C PRO A 32 -24.99 30.37 26.15
N SER A 33 -23.86 30.59 26.85
CA SER A 33 -23.71 31.67 27.84
C SER A 33 -22.77 32.81 27.44
N TYR A 34 -22.08 32.71 26.30
CA TYR A 34 -21.08 33.71 25.88
C TYR A 34 -21.41 34.21 24.48
N THR A 35 -21.07 35.48 24.22
CA THR A 35 -21.24 36.08 22.91
C THR A 35 -20.01 35.85 22.05
N ILE A 36 -20.22 35.58 20.76
CA ILE A 36 -19.09 35.41 19.84
C ILE A 36 -18.45 36.80 19.64
N PRO A 37 -17.13 36.95 19.86
CA PRO A 37 -16.46 38.24 19.62
C PRO A 37 -16.63 38.70 18.17
N THR A 38 -16.87 39.99 17.96
CA THR A 38 -17.20 40.54 16.63
C THR A 38 -15.99 40.76 15.73
N ASN A 39 -14.79 40.91 16.31
CA ASN A 39 -13.54 41.17 15.58
C ASN A 39 -12.67 39.91 15.48
N ILE A 40 -13.18 38.86 14.82
CA ILE A 40 -12.48 37.59 14.63
C ILE A 40 -12.43 37.19 13.16
N GLY A 41 -11.34 36.53 12.77
CA GLY A 41 -11.13 36.00 11.42
C GLY A 41 -12.03 34.82 11.10
N LYS A 42 -12.02 34.40 9.82
CA LYS A 42 -12.78 33.22 9.36
C LYS A 42 -12.21 31.91 9.90
N TYR A 43 -10.89 31.79 9.93
CA TYR A 43 -10.14 30.60 10.36
C TYR A 43 -9.30 30.94 11.59
N PRO A 44 -9.05 29.96 12.48
CA PRO A 44 -8.08 30.16 13.55
C PRO A 44 -6.66 30.28 12.97
N TYR A 45 -5.74 30.84 13.74
CA TYR A 45 -4.33 30.94 13.41
C TYR A 45 -3.53 29.86 14.15
N LEU A 46 -2.50 29.34 13.48
CA LEU A 46 -1.52 28.42 14.04
C LEU A 46 -0.15 29.10 14.05
N ILE A 47 0.61 28.86 15.13
CA ILE A 47 2.02 29.24 15.22
C ILE A 47 2.86 27.99 14.98
N SER A 48 3.82 28.07 14.06
CA SER A 48 4.66 26.92 13.65
C SER A 48 6.01 26.85 14.35
N ASN A 49 6.46 27.94 14.99
CA ASN A 49 7.82 28.04 15.53
C ASN A 49 7.90 28.41 17.02
N ALA A 50 6.77 28.45 17.72
CA ALA A 50 6.69 28.67 19.16
C ALA A 50 5.46 27.95 19.73
N TYR A 51 5.59 27.35 20.91
CA TYR A 51 4.47 26.75 21.60
C TYR A 51 3.46 27.80 22.06
N PHE A 52 2.18 27.45 22.04
CA PHE A 52 1.15 28.28 22.67
C PHE A 52 1.34 28.35 24.19
N PRO A 53 1.03 29.50 24.82
CA PRO A 53 1.18 29.70 26.26
C PRO A 53 0.03 29.01 26.98
N GLU A 54 0.24 27.72 27.25
CA GLU A 54 -0.70 26.79 27.85
C GLU A 54 -1.33 27.32 29.15
N ASP A 55 -0.51 27.85 30.07
CA ASP A 55 -0.98 28.38 31.35
C ASP A 55 -1.84 29.63 31.18
N ALA A 56 -1.45 30.54 30.28
CA ALA A 56 -2.23 31.74 29.97
C ALA A 56 -3.58 31.36 29.36
N LEU A 57 -3.59 30.46 28.37
CA LEU A 57 -4.81 30.00 27.71
C LEU A 57 -5.76 29.28 28.66
N ARG A 58 -5.24 28.54 29.63
CA ARG A 58 -6.06 27.84 30.64
C ARG A 58 -6.81 28.81 31.55
N ASN A 59 -6.23 29.99 31.81
CA ASN A 59 -6.80 30.99 32.72
C ASN A 59 -7.70 32.01 32.00
N MET A 60 -7.78 31.96 30.67
CA MET A 60 -8.66 32.83 29.87
C MET A 60 -10.11 32.34 29.88
N GLU A 61 -11.04 33.29 29.90
CA GLU A 61 -12.46 33.03 29.64
C GLU A 61 -12.68 32.53 28.20
N TRP A 62 -13.87 31.98 27.91
CA TRP A 62 -14.15 31.43 26.57
C TRP A 62 -13.96 32.46 25.45
N GLU A 63 -14.49 33.68 25.61
CA GLU A 63 -14.43 34.75 24.59
C GLU A 63 -12.98 35.19 24.29
N ASP A 64 -12.14 35.27 25.33
CA ASP A 64 -10.72 35.61 25.21
C ASP A 64 -9.92 34.50 24.52
N ARG A 65 -10.22 33.23 24.83
CA ARG A 65 -9.62 32.08 24.13
C ARG A 65 -9.97 32.07 22.65
N ILE A 66 -11.24 32.32 22.31
CA ILE A 66 -11.66 32.44 20.90
C ILE A 66 -10.93 33.60 20.22
N SER A 67 -10.83 34.75 20.90
CA SER A 67 -10.10 35.90 20.38
C SER A 67 -8.62 35.59 20.17
N PHE A 68 -7.96 34.87 21.07
CA PHE A 68 -6.58 34.42 20.89
C PHE A 68 -6.41 33.60 19.60
N PHE A 69 -7.28 32.61 19.35
CA PHE A 69 -7.13 31.76 18.17
C PHE A 69 -7.55 32.45 16.87
N PHE A 70 -8.55 33.33 16.89
CA PHE A 70 -9.14 33.88 15.66
C PHE A 70 -8.80 35.36 15.39
N ASN A 71 -8.12 36.05 16.30
CA ASN A 71 -7.64 37.42 16.08
C ASN A 71 -6.10 37.45 16.13
N LEU A 72 -5.48 37.83 15.00
CA LEU A 72 -4.03 37.83 14.84
C LEU A 72 -3.33 38.80 15.77
N ASP A 73 -3.92 39.97 16.02
CA ASP A 73 -3.34 40.99 16.89
C ASP A 73 -3.42 40.56 18.36
N THR A 74 -4.55 39.98 18.77
CA THR A 74 -4.69 39.37 20.10
C THR A 74 -3.67 38.26 20.30
N MET A 75 -3.51 37.35 19.33
CA MET A 75 -2.50 36.30 19.39
C MET A 75 -1.09 36.89 19.57
N ARG A 76 -0.70 37.85 18.75
CA ARG A 76 0.63 38.47 18.81
C ARG A 76 0.89 39.16 20.14
N ASN A 77 -0.09 39.91 20.65
CA ASN A 77 0.02 40.61 21.92
C ASN A 77 0.13 39.64 23.11
N THR A 78 -0.66 38.57 23.12
CA THR A 78 -0.55 37.53 24.14
C THR A 78 0.82 36.86 24.09
N MET A 79 1.28 36.45 22.91
CA MET A 79 2.59 35.82 22.75
C MET A 79 3.73 36.76 23.17
N ALA A 80 3.64 38.06 22.89
CA ALA A 80 4.68 39.03 23.24
C ALA A 80 4.91 39.18 24.76
N ASN A 81 3.93 38.81 25.58
CA ASN A 81 4.02 38.88 27.05
C ASN A 81 4.62 37.63 27.69
N GLU A 82 4.92 36.60 26.89
CA GLU A 82 5.35 35.28 27.36
C GLU A 82 6.84 35.04 27.08
N VAL A 83 7.50 34.21 27.91
CA VAL A 83 8.89 33.80 27.67
C VAL A 83 8.89 32.66 26.65
N ILE A 84 9.18 32.98 25.38
CA ILE A 84 9.05 32.04 24.27
C ILE A 84 10.42 31.68 23.66
N ALA A 85 10.67 30.39 23.49
CA ALA A 85 11.77 29.88 22.68
C ALA A 85 11.32 29.67 21.22
N ILE A 86 12.03 30.30 20.28
CA ILE A 86 11.77 30.15 18.84
C ILE A 86 12.47 28.91 18.31
N LYS A 87 11.71 28.05 17.62
CA LYS A 87 12.18 26.83 16.97
C LYS A 87 12.47 27.06 15.49
N THR A 88 13.66 26.68 15.06
CA THR A 88 14.13 26.95 13.68
C THR A 88 14.14 25.70 12.82
N GLY A 89 14.42 24.53 13.40
CA GLY A 89 14.52 23.26 12.68
C GLY A 89 13.17 22.75 12.16
N PRO A 90 13.11 22.10 10.98
CA PRO A 90 11.86 21.53 10.45
C PRO A 90 11.20 20.51 11.38
N GLU A 91 12.00 19.62 11.97
CA GLU A 91 11.54 18.62 12.94
C GLU A 91 10.95 19.28 14.19
N GLU A 92 11.66 20.26 14.78
CA GLU A 92 11.17 21.00 15.94
C GLU A 92 9.88 21.78 15.62
N LYS A 93 9.79 22.38 14.42
CA LYS A 93 8.57 23.08 13.98
C LYS A 93 7.39 22.13 13.84
N GLN A 94 7.60 20.93 13.29
CA GLN A 94 6.57 19.89 13.26
C GLN A 94 6.10 19.54 14.67
N LEU A 95 7.02 19.32 15.62
CA LEU A 95 6.66 19.05 17.03
C LEU A 95 5.86 20.20 17.66
N VAL A 96 6.24 21.45 17.37
CA VAL A 96 5.50 22.65 17.80
C VAL A 96 4.10 22.68 17.23
N GLU A 97 3.95 22.52 15.91
CA GLU A 97 2.66 22.50 15.23
C GLU A 97 1.75 21.42 15.83
N ASN A 98 2.28 20.22 16.06
CA ASN A 98 1.52 19.11 16.63
C ASN A 98 0.97 19.45 18.00
N ARG A 99 1.84 19.95 18.90
CA ARG A 99 1.42 20.34 20.25
C ARG A 99 0.41 21.47 20.20
N ASN A 100 0.64 22.47 19.36
CA ASN A 100 -0.25 23.63 19.21
C ASN A 100 -1.63 23.24 18.66
N ILE A 101 -1.70 22.30 17.70
CA ILE A 101 -2.96 21.74 17.22
C ILE A 101 -3.73 21.06 18.35
N PHE A 102 -3.06 20.26 19.19
CA PHE A 102 -3.73 19.64 20.34
C PHE A 102 -4.26 20.68 21.34
N ILE A 103 -3.50 21.72 21.65
CA ILE A 103 -3.93 22.82 22.54
C ILE A 103 -5.15 23.53 21.97
N LEU A 104 -5.09 23.87 20.67
CA LEU A 104 -6.18 24.55 19.96
C LEU A 104 -7.44 23.70 19.98
N ILE A 105 -7.36 22.42 19.60
CA ILE A 105 -8.52 21.53 19.55
C ILE A 105 -9.12 21.30 20.94
N LYS A 106 -8.29 21.15 21.97
CA LYS A 106 -8.77 21.06 23.37
C LYS A 106 -9.47 22.34 23.83
N SER A 107 -9.05 23.49 23.32
CA SER A 107 -9.64 24.78 23.66
C SER A 107 -10.94 25.06 22.90
N LEU A 108 -11.02 24.66 21.63
CA LEU A 108 -12.21 24.87 20.78
C LEU A 108 -13.29 23.81 21.01
N PHE A 109 -12.89 22.57 21.30
CA PHE A 109 -13.80 21.44 21.45
C PHE A 109 -13.63 20.71 22.81
N PRO A 110 -13.63 21.43 23.95
CA PRO A 110 -13.64 20.76 25.25
C PRO A 110 -14.91 19.91 25.35
N THR A 111 -14.82 18.74 25.96
CA THR A 111 -16.02 17.93 26.16
C THR A 111 -16.05 17.28 27.54
N LYS A 112 -17.06 17.68 28.31
CA LYS A 112 -17.46 17.11 29.62
C LYS A 112 -18.26 15.82 29.47
N TYR A 113 -18.56 15.40 28.25
CA TYR A 113 -19.29 14.15 28.02
C TYR A 113 -18.36 12.96 28.31
N PHE A 114 -18.85 11.97 29.07
CA PHE A 114 -18.05 10.83 29.54
C PHE A 114 -17.74 9.81 28.42
N VAL A 115 -17.13 10.25 27.32
CA VAL A 115 -16.59 9.36 26.28
C VAL A 115 -15.13 9.07 26.62
N HIS A 116 -14.76 7.78 26.69
CA HIS A 116 -13.37 7.38 26.81
C HIS A 116 -12.55 7.87 25.60
N LYS A 117 -11.38 8.47 25.82
CA LYS A 117 -10.55 9.10 24.77
C LYS A 117 -11.36 10.07 23.90
N ASN A 118 -12.03 11.02 24.51
CA ASN A 118 -12.83 12.02 23.80
C ASN A 118 -12.01 12.91 22.84
N ILE A 119 -10.72 13.14 23.09
CA ILE A 119 -9.79 13.83 22.19
C ILE A 119 -8.57 12.95 21.97
N HIS A 120 -8.34 12.51 20.74
CA HIS A 120 -7.24 11.60 20.39
C HIS A 120 -6.88 11.74 18.90
N GLN A 121 -5.92 10.94 18.45
CA GLN A 121 -5.44 10.92 17.07
C GLN A 121 -5.39 9.52 16.49
N THR A 122 -5.47 9.42 15.17
CA THR A 122 -5.55 8.14 14.48
C THR A 122 -4.22 7.38 14.49
N LEU A 123 -3.09 8.08 14.59
CA LEU A 123 -1.76 7.48 14.74
C LEU A 123 -1.70 6.48 15.92
N GLU A 124 -2.36 6.78 17.05
CA GLU A 124 -2.42 5.89 18.23
C GLU A 124 -3.01 4.51 17.90
N TYR A 125 -3.95 4.44 16.96
CA TYR A 125 -4.57 3.18 16.55
C TYR A 125 -3.66 2.37 15.63
N VAL A 126 -2.77 3.03 14.90
CA VAL A 126 -1.92 2.41 13.87
C VAL A 126 -0.60 1.92 14.46
N THR A 127 0.08 2.74 15.26
CA THR A 127 1.41 2.37 15.80
C THR A 127 1.32 1.71 17.18
N GLY A 128 0.21 1.91 17.90
CA GLY A 128 0.09 1.49 19.30
C GLY A 128 0.87 2.39 20.28
N ASP A 129 1.62 3.35 19.76
CA ASP A 129 2.31 4.35 20.57
C ASP A 129 1.31 5.33 21.17
N HIS A 130 1.73 5.96 22.25
CA HIS A 130 1.03 7.10 22.85
C HIS A 130 1.91 8.34 22.62
N PRO A 131 1.87 8.97 21.44
CA PRO A 131 2.57 10.24 21.24
C PRO A 131 2.08 11.19 22.32
N GLU A 132 3.01 11.70 23.12
CA GLU A 132 2.83 12.50 24.34
C GLU A 132 1.37 12.66 24.79
N ARG A 133 0.99 11.92 25.84
CA ARG A 133 -0.27 12.12 26.56
C ARG A 133 -0.39 13.58 26.98
N SER A 134 -1.06 14.35 26.13
CA SER A 134 -1.25 15.79 26.31
C SER A 134 -2.13 16.03 27.53
N PHE A 135 -1.70 16.97 28.39
CA PHE A 135 -2.51 17.73 29.36
C PHE A 135 -3.48 16.94 30.24
N PHE A 136 -3.15 16.84 31.52
CA PHE A 136 -4.12 16.48 32.54
C PHE A 136 -5.08 17.67 32.75
N PHE A 137 -6.28 17.62 32.17
CA PHE A 137 -7.35 18.54 32.54
C PHE A 137 -8.12 17.97 33.73
N ASN A 138 -8.38 18.82 34.71
CA ASN A 138 -9.19 18.46 35.86
C ASN A 138 -10.60 18.04 35.36
N PRO A 139 -11.07 16.81 35.63
CA PRO A 139 -12.39 16.34 35.20
C PRO A 139 -13.55 17.18 35.77
N PHE A 140 -13.31 17.95 36.84
CA PHE A 140 -14.26 18.90 37.41
C PHE A 140 -14.32 20.26 36.70
N SER A 141 -13.38 20.54 35.78
CA SER A 141 -13.27 21.79 35.02
C SER A 141 -13.66 21.67 33.54
N GLN A 142 -14.00 20.48 33.06
CA GLN A 142 -14.41 20.28 31.67
C GLN A 142 -15.78 20.92 31.41
N GLN A 143 -15.88 21.65 30.30
CA GLN A 143 -17.11 22.27 29.80
C GLN A 143 -17.65 21.47 28.61
N PHE A 144 -18.96 21.55 28.37
CA PHE A 144 -19.53 21.11 27.10
C PHE A 144 -19.11 22.11 26.01
N SER A 145 -18.85 21.61 24.81
CA SER A 145 -18.69 22.47 23.63
C SER A 145 -19.75 22.14 22.60
N TYR A 146 -20.08 23.16 21.83
CA TYR A 146 -21.14 23.10 20.85
C TYR A 146 -20.66 23.63 19.51
N SER A 147 -21.22 23.10 18.45
CA SER A 147 -20.96 23.55 17.08
C SER A 147 -22.28 23.82 16.38
N LYS A 148 -22.36 24.93 15.65
CA LYS A 148 -23.51 25.23 14.80
C LYS A 148 -23.28 24.68 13.40
N LEU A 149 -23.91 23.55 13.07
CA LEU A 149 -23.77 22.87 11.79
C LEU A 149 -25.12 22.92 11.07
N ASN A 150 -25.17 23.31 9.79
CA ASN A 150 -26.43 23.44 9.03
C ASN A 150 -27.52 24.25 9.78
N ASN A 151 -27.12 25.35 10.44
CA ASN A 151 -27.96 26.19 11.31
C ASN A 151 -28.58 25.49 12.53
N LYS A 152 -28.21 24.25 12.84
CA LYS A 152 -28.61 23.53 14.05
C LYS A 152 -27.45 23.45 15.03
N THR A 153 -27.78 23.49 16.32
CA THR A 153 -26.78 23.32 17.38
C THR A 153 -26.55 21.85 17.67
N TYR A 154 -25.29 21.46 17.74
CA TYR A 154 -24.86 20.12 18.08
C TYR A 154 -23.90 20.16 19.28
N THR A 155 -23.98 19.17 20.15
CA THR A 155 -22.99 18.98 21.23
C THR A 155 -21.84 18.13 20.74
N ASN A 156 -20.61 18.60 20.89
CA ASN A 156 -19.40 17.87 20.54
C ASN A 156 -19.05 16.84 21.64
N ILE A 157 -18.84 15.59 21.26
CA ILE A 157 -18.60 14.49 22.20
C ILE A 157 -17.29 13.75 21.99
N ARG A 158 -16.76 13.75 20.77
CA ARG A 158 -15.47 13.13 20.44
C ARG A 158 -14.80 13.85 19.27
N VAL A 159 -13.50 14.04 19.36
CA VAL A 159 -12.65 14.67 18.35
C VAL A 159 -11.45 13.78 18.08
N THR A 160 -11.30 13.37 16.82
CA THR A 160 -10.21 12.49 16.37
C THR A 160 -9.39 13.18 15.28
N TRP A 161 -8.11 13.44 15.53
CA TRP A 161 -7.20 13.96 14.50
C TRP A 161 -6.80 12.86 13.52
N LYS A 162 -7.09 13.03 12.22
CA LYS A 162 -6.69 12.13 11.14
C LYS A 162 -5.27 12.46 10.67
N ASN A 163 -4.27 12.03 11.42
CA ASN A 163 -2.88 12.44 11.24
C ASN A 163 -1.91 11.29 10.95
N ASP A 164 -2.39 10.26 10.28
CA ASP A 164 -1.55 9.18 9.75
C ASP A 164 -1.84 8.91 8.27
N LEU A 165 -0.90 8.27 7.59
CA LEU A 165 -0.97 7.94 6.17
C LEU A 165 -2.21 7.11 5.79
N LEU A 166 -2.69 6.25 6.68
CA LEU A 166 -3.78 5.33 6.40
C LEU A 166 -5.13 6.05 6.49
N ASN A 167 -5.26 7.04 7.37
CA ASN A 167 -6.52 7.75 7.60
C ASN A 167 -6.62 9.08 6.87
N HIS A 168 -5.50 9.75 6.60
CA HIS A 168 -5.50 11.03 5.90
C HIS A 168 -6.03 10.88 4.47
N PRO A 169 -7.00 11.68 4.00
CA PRO A 169 -7.71 11.44 2.74
C PRO A 169 -6.80 11.43 1.51
N VAL A 170 -5.78 12.30 1.48
CA VAL A 170 -4.85 12.37 0.34
C VAL A 170 -3.77 11.28 0.43
N TYR A 171 -3.30 10.97 1.62
CA TYR A 171 -2.18 10.04 1.79
C TYR A 171 -2.63 8.59 1.75
N TYR A 172 -3.87 8.29 2.14
CA TYR A 172 -4.44 6.96 1.95
C TYR A 172 -4.43 6.56 0.47
N ASP A 173 -4.90 7.48 -0.39
CA ASP A 173 -4.88 7.29 -1.83
C ASP A 173 -3.44 7.18 -2.36
N LEU A 174 -2.49 7.94 -1.81
CA LEU A 174 -1.07 7.81 -2.16
C LEU A 174 -0.56 6.40 -1.85
N VAL A 175 -0.72 5.91 -0.62
CA VAL A 175 -0.25 4.57 -0.20
C VAL A 175 -0.87 3.49 -1.09
N LYS A 176 -2.21 3.52 -1.25
CA LYS A 176 -2.95 2.56 -2.06
C LYS A 176 -2.52 2.58 -3.53
N ASN A 177 -2.49 3.75 -4.14
CA ASN A 177 -2.16 3.88 -5.56
C ASN A 177 -0.69 3.57 -5.83
N THR A 178 0.20 3.80 -4.86
CA THR A 178 1.61 3.37 -4.92
C THR A 178 1.69 1.85 -4.94
N TYR A 179 0.99 1.16 -4.04
CA TYR A 179 0.96 -0.30 -4.02
C TYR A 179 0.41 -0.89 -5.33
N ASP A 180 -0.73 -0.36 -5.82
CA ASP A 180 -1.32 -0.77 -7.10
C ASP A 180 -0.37 -0.53 -8.28
N PHE A 181 0.36 0.58 -8.27
CA PHE A 181 1.42 0.88 -9.23
C PHE A 181 2.54 -0.16 -9.15
N LEU A 182 3.05 -0.48 -7.96
CA LEU A 182 4.14 -1.43 -7.78
C LEU A 182 3.79 -2.84 -8.25
N ILE A 183 2.54 -3.29 -8.05
CA ILE A 183 2.05 -4.56 -8.61
C ILE A 183 2.10 -4.53 -10.14
N LYS A 184 1.52 -3.48 -10.75
CA LYS A 184 1.50 -3.34 -12.21
C LYS A 184 2.90 -3.24 -12.79
N GLN A 185 3.74 -2.43 -12.17
CA GLN A 185 5.12 -2.22 -12.58
C GLN A 185 5.92 -3.52 -12.50
N ARG A 186 5.74 -4.36 -11.47
CA ARG A 186 6.37 -5.71 -11.42
C ARG A 186 5.97 -6.58 -12.62
N SER A 187 4.70 -6.54 -13.03
CA SER A 187 4.25 -7.29 -14.22
C SER A 187 4.82 -6.72 -15.52
N GLU A 188 4.98 -5.40 -15.63
CA GLU A 188 5.61 -4.76 -16.79
C GLU A 188 7.12 -5.02 -16.83
N ASP A 189 7.81 -4.93 -15.69
CA ASP A 189 9.25 -5.23 -15.55
C ASP A 189 9.54 -6.64 -16.09
N ALA A 190 8.73 -7.63 -15.71
CA ALA A 190 8.85 -9.01 -16.21
C ALA A 190 8.62 -9.10 -17.73
N ARG A 191 7.62 -8.40 -18.26
CA ARG A 191 7.33 -8.38 -19.71
C ARG A 191 8.44 -7.71 -20.52
N TYR A 192 8.99 -6.60 -20.02
CA TYR A 192 10.11 -5.90 -20.66
C TYR A 192 11.39 -6.73 -20.61
N ALA A 193 11.60 -7.47 -19.52
CA ALA A 193 12.77 -8.33 -19.36
C ALA A 193 12.67 -9.67 -20.12
N ASP A 194 11.48 -10.13 -20.53
CA ASP A 194 11.28 -11.42 -21.23
C ASP A 194 12.17 -11.55 -22.48
N LYS A 195 12.22 -10.51 -23.31
CA LYS A 195 13.08 -10.51 -24.51
C LYS A 195 14.55 -10.60 -24.14
N TYR A 196 14.98 -9.83 -23.15
CA TYR A 196 16.35 -9.89 -22.64
C TYR A 196 16.68 -11.30 -22.12
N TYR A 197 15.82 -11.92 -21.31
CA TYR A 197 16.06 -13.26 -20.78
C TYR A 197 16.17 -14.32 -21.87
N LYS A 198 15.35 -14.25 -22.93
CA LYS A 198 15.47 -15.14 -24.09
C LYS A 198 16.82 -14.97 -24.78
N LEU A 199 17.27 -13.73 -24.99
CA LEU A 199 18.57 -13.44 -25.60
C LEU A 199 19.74 -13.90 -24.71
N VAL A 200 19.62 -13.79 -23.38
CA VAL A 200 20.62 -14.32 -22.43
C VAL A 200 20.71 -15.84 -22.55
N ILE A 201 19.59 -16.54 -22.64
CA ILE A 201 19.57 -18.00 -22.82
C ILE A 201 20.27 -18.38 -24.12
N GLU A 202 19.89 -17.76 -25.25
CA GLU A 202 20.53 -17.99 -26.55
C GLU A 202 22.03 -17.71 -26.52
N PHE A 203 22.43 -16.61 -25.89
CA PHE A 203 23.84 -16.24 -25.74
C PHE A 203 24.62 -17.24 -24.86
N ASN A 204 24.02 -17.69 -23.77
CA ASN A 204 24.60 -18.69 -22.87
C ASN A 204 24.72 -20.07 -23.55
N ASP A 205 23.77 -20.42 -24.41
CA ASP A 205 23.82 -21.66 -25.18
C ASP A 205 24.97 -21.61 -26.21
N LEU A 206 25.19 -20.47 -26.89
CA LEU A 206 26.35 -20.29 -27.78
C LEU A 206 27.69 -20.44 -27.02
N LEU A 207 27.82 -19.84 -25.84
CA LEU A 207 29.01 -19.98 -25.00
C LEU A 207 29.22 -21.43 -24.55
N ARG A 208 28.15 -22.12 -24.16
CA ARG A 208 28.19 -23.52 -23.74
C ARG A 208 28.62 -24.43 -24.89
N GLU A 209 28.03 -24.27 -26.07
CA GLU A 209 28.41 -25.01 -27.27
C GLU A 209 29.89 -24.80 -27.62
N TYR A 210 30.36 -23.55 -27.55
CA TYR A 210 31.77 -23.22 -27.78
C TYR A 210 32.69 -23.97 -26.80
N VAL A 211 32.41 -23.91 -25.49
CA VAL A 211 33.20 -24.58 -24.45
C VAL A 211 33.16 -26.10 -24.63
N SER A 212 31.98 -26.68 -24.82
CA SER A 212 31.82 -28.13 -25.02
C SER A 212 32.55 -28.62 -26.25
N ARG A 213 32.51 -27.89 -27.37
CA ARG A 213 33.24 -28.28 -28.58
C ARG A 213 34.75 -28.21 -28.39
N MET A 214 35.26 -27.16 -27.74
CA MET A 214 36.69 -27.05 -27.42
C MET A 214 37.17 -28.19 -26.50
N LEU A 215 36.38 -28.53 -25.48
CA LEU A 215 36.69 -29.63 -24.57
C LEU A 215 36.74 -30.96 -25.30
N GLY A 216 35.75 -31.26 -26.14
CA GLY A 216 35.72 -32.51 -26.90
C GLY A 216 36.93 -32.66 -27.84
N ILE A 217 37.38 -31.56 -28.45
CA ILE A 217 38.59 -31.55 -29.29
C ILE A 217 39.85 -31.82 -28.46
N MET A 218 39.96 -31.17 -27.31
CA MET A 218 41.09 -31.36 -26.40
C MET A 218 41.16 -32.81 -25.89
N GLN A 219 40.01 -33.41 -25.57
CA GLN A 219 39.90 -34.80 -25.16
C GLN A 219 40.26 -35.77 -26.31
N GLU A 220 39.70 -35.58 -27.51
CA GLU A 220 40.03 -36.41 -28.68
C GLU A 220 41.53 -36.36 -28.99
N TYR A 221 42.15 -35.19 -28.88
CA TYR A 221 43.59 -35.04 -29.05
C TYR A 221 44.38 -35.79 -27.97
N ASP A 222 43.99 -35.61 -26.70
CA ASP A 222 44.64 -36.23 -25.55
C ASP A 222 44.58 -37.77 -25.57
N GLU A 223 43.44 -38.33 -25.98
CA GLU A 223 43.26 -39.78 -26.14
C GLU A 223 44.24 -40.38 -27.17
N ASN A 224 44.44 -39.66 -28.29
CA ASN A 224 45.31 -40.07 -29.39
C ASN A 224 46.80 -39.78 -29.14
N MET A 225 47.14 -39.17 -28.00
CA MET A 225 48.51 -38.80 -27.65
C MET A 225 49.21 -39.86 -26.77
N PRO A 226 50.50 -40.13 -26.98
CA PRO A 226 51.31 -40.96 -26.08
C PRO A 226 51.34 -40.40 -24.64
N ILE A 227 51.38 -41.29 -23.64
CA ILE A 227 51.30 -40.97 -22.19
C ILE A 227 52.45 -40.07 -21.71
N ASP A 228 53.57 -40.08 -22.42
CA ASP A 228 54.82 -39.41 -22.08
C ASP A 228 54.96 -38.02 -22.72
N LYS A 229 53.93 -37.53 -23.42
CA LYS A 229 53.96 -36.18 -24.01
C LYS A 229 53.17 -35.16 -23.18
N ASP A 230 53.78 -33.98 -23.04
CA ASP A 230 53.12 -32.83 -22.43
C ASP A 230 51.87 -32.41 -23.19
N GLN A 231 50.81 -32.13 -22.43
CA GLN A 231 49.56 -31.66 -22.99
C GLN A 231 49.66 -30.18 -23.39
N ASN A 232 48.86 -29.77 -24.38
CA ASN A 232 48.86 -28.41 -24.88
C ASN A 232 48.21 -27.44 -23.87
N TYR A 233 49.03 -26.91 -22.96
CA TYR A 233 48.59 -26.01 -21.91
C TYR A 233 47.89 -24.75 -22.45
N HIS A 234 48.24 -24.25 -23.63
CA HIS A 234 47.55 -23.08 -24.19
C HIS A 234 46.08 -23.37 -24.55
N ALA A 235 45.77 -24.58 -25.00
CA ALA A 235 44.39 -24.98 -25.29
C ALA A 235 43.58 -25.08 -23.99
N LEU A 236 44.14 -25.73 -22.97
CA LEU A 236 43.55 -25.86 -21.65
C LEU A 236 43.27 -24.49 -21.01
N LEU A 237 44.27 -23.60 -20.97
CA LEU A 237 44.12 -22.26 -20.40
C LEU A 237 43.06 -21.43 -21.13
N ARG A 238 42.94 -21.56 -22.45
CA ARG A 238 41.90 -20.86 -23.21
C ARG A 238 40.50 -21.36 -22.87
N ILE A 239 40.30 -22.68 -22.81
CA ILE A 239 39.01 -23.27 -22.42
C ILE A 239 38.63 -22.84 -21.01
N ALA A 240 39.60 -22.87 -20.09
CA ALA A 240 39.41 -22.40 -18.73
C ALA A 240 39.00 -20.92 -18.70
N ILE A 241 39.60 -20.04 -19.52
CA ILE A 241 39.18 -18.62 -19.57
C ILE A 241 37.76 -18.47 -20.08
N VAL A 242 37.41 -19.11 -21.20
CA VAL A 242 36.07 -18.96 -21.78
C VAL A 242 35.01 -19.48 -20.81
N ASN A 243 35.25 -20.64 -20.17
CA ASN A 243 34.34 -21.18 -19.17
C ASN A 243 34.29 -20.29 -17.92
N SER A 244 35.42 -19.74 -17.48
CA SER A 244 35.45 -18.80 -16.34
C SER A 244 34.72 -17.50 -16.63
N VAL A 245 34.82 -16.97 -17.84
CA VAL A 245 34.07 -15.77 -18.24
C VAL A 245 32.58 -16.07 -18.29
N TYR A 246 32.18 -17.20 -18.89
CA TYR A 246 30.79 -17.67 -18.88
C TYR A 246 30.25 -17.80 -17.45
N GLN A 247 31.02 -18.43 -16.56
CA GLN A 247 30.68 -18.57 -15.15
C GLN A 247 30.60 -17.22 -14.45
N TRP A 248 31.60 -16.36 -14.62
CA TRP A 248 31.68 -15.05 -13.98
C TRP A 248 30.55 -14.11 -14.42
N ILE A 249 30.15 -14.12 -15.69
CA ILE A 249 29.00 -13.35 -16.19
C ILE A 249 27.68 -13.84 -15.55
N ASN A 250 27.54 -15.15 -15.35
CA ASN A 250 26.30 -15.76 -14.88
C ASN A 250 26.21 -15.96 -13.35
N TYR A 251 27.34 -15.95 -12.64
CA TYR A 251 27.40 -16.00 -11.18
C TYR A 251 27.27 -14.59 -10.61
N GLU A 252 26.02 -14.14 -10.47
CA GLU A 252 25.70 -12.83 -9.90
C GLU A 252 25.85 -12.80 -8.36
N ASN A 253 25.89 -13.97 -7.71
CA ASN A 253 25.78 -14.13 -6.24
C ASN A 253 26.99 -14.84 -5.56
N THR A 254 28.14 -14.97 -6.21
CA THR A 254 29.31 -15.63 -5.59
C THR A 254 30.34 -14.62 -5.13
N ASP A 255 30.83 -14.74 -3.90
CA ASP A 255 31.99 -13.97 -3.39
C ASP A 255 33.33 -14.41 -4.03
N GLU A 256 33.27 -15.30 -5.02
CA GLU A 256 34.42 -15.90 -5.66
C GLU A 256 34.95 -15.02 -6.79
N THR A 257 36.23 -14.66 -6.69
CA THR A 257 36.92 -13.83 -7.69
C THR A 257 37.10 -14.58 -9.00
N PHE A 258 37.17 -13.83 -10.11
CA PHE A 258 37.41 -14.39 -11.44
C PHE A 258 38.65 -15.30 -11.48
N VAL A 259 39.73 -14.89 -10.80
CA VAL A 259 40.98 -15.66 -10.70
C VAL A 259 40.76 -17.03 -10.07
N LYS A 260 39.97 -17.09 -8.99
CA LYS A 260 39.69 -18.36 -8.32
C LYS A 260 38.82 -19.28 -9.17
N ILE A 261 37.80 -18.73 -9.84
CA ILE A 261 36.97 -19.45 -10.83
C ILE A 261 37.87 -20.05 -11.93
N PHE A 262 38.81 -19.26 -12.46
CA PHE A 262 39.79 -19.70 -13.45
C PHE A 262 40.70 -20.85 -12.99
N ILE A 263 41.32 -20.74 -11.83
CA ILE A 263 42.16 -21.81 -11.28
C ILE A 263 41.35 -23.10 -11.05
N MET A 264 40.11 -22.97 -10.57
CA MET A 264 39.22 -24.12 -10.37
C MET A 264 38.91 -24.84 -11.69
N ASN A 265 38.59 -24.09 -12.75
CA ASN A 265 38.32 -24.67 -14.07
C ASN A 265 39.54 -25.40 -14.64
N ILE A 266 40.76 -24.84 -14.51
CA ILE A 266 41.99 -25.55 -14.93
C ILE A 266 42.15 -26.87 -14.18
N LYS A 267 42.03 -26.85 -12.83
CA LYS A 267 42.19 -28.06 -12.01
C LYS A 267 41.18 -29.14 -12.38
N GLN A 268 39.92 -28.74 -12.61
CA GLN A 268 38.88 -29.66 -13.02
C GLN A 268 39.25 -30.35 -14.33
N TYR A 269 39.56 -29.57 -15.37
CA TYR A 269 39.92 -30.14 -16.66
C TYR A 269 41.20 -30.98 -16.62
N ASN A 270 42.22 -30.56 -15.85
CA ASN A 270 43.46 -31.32 -15.71
C ASN A 270 43.25 -32.70 -15.04
N ASN A 271 42.20 -32.86 -14.24
CA ASN A 271 41.83 -34.16 -13.67
C ASN A 271 41.14 -35.09 -14.67
N GLU A 272 40.51 -34.53 -15.71
CA GLU A 272 39.78 -35.27 -16.74
C GLU A 272 40.71 -35.70 -17.91
N LEU A 273 41.93 -35.17 -17.98
CA LEU A 273 42.91 -35.49 -19.03
C LEU A 273 43.87 -36.62 -18.63
N LYS A 274 44.22 -37.45 -19.61
CA LYS A 274 45.23 -38.51 -19.57
C LYS A 274 46.63 -37.91 -19.46
N ASN A 275 46.97 -36.93 -20.29
CA ASN A 275 48.22 -36.18 -20.19
C ASN A 275 47.96 -34.88 -19.43
N LYS A 276 48.51 -34.76 -18.22
CA LYS A 276 48.29 -33.60 -17.36
C LYS A 276 49.22 -32.45 -17.72
N VAL A 277 48.76 -31.22 -17.54
CA VAL A 277 49.64 -30.05 -17.52
C VAL A 277 50.30 -29.92 -16.13
N ASP A 278 51.52 -29.39 -16.14
CA ASP A 278 52.31 -29.05 -14.95
C ASP A 278 51.58 -28.03 -14.06
N ASP A 279 51.71 -28.17 -12.74
CA ASP A 279 51.13 -27.28 -11.73
C ASP A 279 51.56 -25.82 -11.90
N LYS A 280 52.71 -25.54 -12.52
CA LYS A 280 53.12 -24.15 -12.83
C LYS A 280 52.10 -23.38 -13.70
N TYR A 281 51.27 -24.09 -14.47
CA TYR A 281 50.22 -23.48 -15.28
C TYR A 281 48.95 -23.13 -14.48
N LEU A 282 48.91 -23.46 -13.18
CA LEU A 282 47.92 -22.96 -12.22
C LEU A 282 48.23 -21.54 -11.73
N SER A 283 49.34 -20.94 -12.19
CA SER A 283 49.79 -19.57 -11.89
C SER A 283 49.67 -18.66 -13.12
N PRO A 284 48.46 -18.20 -13.51
CA PRO A 284 48.23 -17.40 -14.73
C PRO A 284 49.06 -16.11 -14.82
N ARG A 285 49.48 -15.57 -13.67
CA ARG A 285 50.32 -14.37 -13.58
C ARG A 285 51.71 -14.57 -14.17
N GLU A 286 52.26 -15.78 -14.03
CA GLU A 286 53.66 -16.09 -14.39
C GLU A 286 53.80 -16.67 -15.80
N VAL A 287 52.68 -17.06 -16.43
CA VAL A 287 52.67 -17.74 -17.73
C VAL A 287 52.11 -16.81 -18.80
N ASP A 288 52.76 -16.72 -19.96
CA ASP A 288 52.20 -16.04 -21.13
C ASP A 288 51.30 -16.99 -21.93
N PHE A 289 50.08 -16.54 -22.26
CA PHE A 289 49.11 -17.30 -23.04
C PHE A 289 48.19 -16.37 -23.85
N ALA A 290 47.51 -16.92 -24.86
CA ALA A 290 46.82 -16.14 -25.90
C ALA A 290 45.81 -15.11 -25.38
N SER A 291 45.13 -15.38 -24.27
CA SER A 291 44.09 -14.53 -23.69
C SER A 291 44.53 -13.78 -22.42
N LYS A 292 45.85 -13.66 -22.16
CA LYS A 292 46.38 -13.08 -20.91
C LYS A 292 45.93 -11.64 -20.71
N LYS A 293 45.89 -10.83 -21.77
CA LYS A 293 45.40 -9.44 -21.70
C LYS A 293 43.97 -9.34 -21.16
N LEU A 294 43.08 -10.24 -21.58
CA LEU A 294 41.70 -10.28 -21.09
C LEU A 294 41.66 -10.73 -19.62
N PHE A 295 42.45 -11.74 -19.26
CA PHE A 295 42.57 -12.19 -17.87
C PHE A 295 43.01 -11.04 -16.96
N ASP A 296 44.09 -10.35 -17.33
CA ASP A 296 44.64 -9.23 -16.55
C ASP A 296 43.61 -8.08 -16.45
N LEU A 297 42.91 -7.77 -17.55
CA LEU A 297 41.85 -6.75 -17.59
C LEU A 297 40.69 -7.09 -16.66
N ILE A 298 40.23 -8.34 -16.66
CA ILE A 298 39.14 -8.78 -15.76
C ILE A 298 39.64 -8.74 -14.33
N GLU A 299 40.83 -9.27 -14.03
CA GLU A 299 41.41 -9.26 -12.68
C GLU A 299 41.52 -7.83 -12.12
N GLU A 300 41.96 -6.85 -12.94
CA GLU A 300 42.06 -5.45 -12.54
C GLU A 300 40.69 -4.82 -12.19
N LYS A 301 39.63 -5.20 -12.92
CA LYS A 301 38.30 -4.58 -12.77
C LYS A 301 37.33 -5.39 -11.90
N ASP A 302 37.66 -6.63 -11.55
CA ASP A 302 36.79 -7.56 -10.82
C ASP A 302 36.35 -6.96 -9.48
N GLU A 303 37.28 -6.37 -8.73
CA GLU A 303 36.99 -5.76 -7.42
C GLU A 303 35.95 -4.63 -7.57
N TYR A 304 36.15 -3.71 -8.53
CA TYR A 304 35.19 -2.63 -8.80
C TYR A 304 33.83 -3.18 -9.23
N ILE A 305 33.78 -4.14 -10.15
CA ILE A 305 32.52 -4.73 -10.64
C ILE A 305 31.74 -5.39 -9.51
N ASN A 306 32.43 -6.05 -8.57
CA ASN A 306 31.80 -6.69 -7.42
C ASN A 306 31.23 -5.67 -6.41
N THR A 307 31.67 -4.39 -6.43
CA THR A 307 31.04 -3.32 -5.64
C THR A 307 29.67 -2.87 -6.16
N ILE A 308 29.34 -3.13 -7.44
CA ILE A 308 28.06 -2.74 -8.04
C ILE A 308 26.94 -3.55 -7.41
N LYS A 309 26.05 -2.91 -6.63
CA LYS A 309 24.97 -3.59 -5.89
C LYS A 309 23.83 -4.08 -6.77
N ASP A 310 23.55 -3.38 -7.87
CA ASP A 310 22.45 -3.72 -8.77
C ASP A 310 22.85 -4.89 -9.70
N PRO A 311 22.15 -6.03 -9.68
CA PRO A 311 22.54 -7.20 -10.47
C PRO A 311 22.55 -6.97 -11.98
N LEU A 312 21.61 -6.17 -12.52
CA LEU A 312 21.55 -5.88 -13.95
C LEU A 312 22.67 -4.94 -14.37
N MET A 313 22.97 -3.91 -13.57
CA MET A 313 24.12 -3.03 -13.81
C MET A 313 25.44 -3.77 -13.70
N ARG A 314 25.57 -4.67 -12.72
CA ARG A 314 26.75 -5.52 -12.56
C ARG A 314 26.93 -6.40 -13.80
N LYS A 315 25.85 -7.02 -14.28
CA LYS A 315 25.84 -7.83 -15.50
C LYS A 315 26.21 -7.02 -16.74
N GLN A 316 25.69 -5.81 -16.86
CA GLN A 316 26.05 -4.88 -17.92
C GLN A 316 27.55 -4.58 -17.91
N ALA A 317 28.12 -4.21 -16.75
CA ALA A 317 29.55 -3.93 -16.62
C ALA A 317 30.43 -5.14 -16.99
N LYS A 318 30.02 -6.36 -16.57
CA LYS A 318 30.72 -7.61 -16.95
C LYS A 318 30.69 -7.83 -18.47
N LEU A 319 29.52 -7.67 -19.07
CA LEU A 319 29.31 -7.86 -20.52
C LEU A 319 30.06 -6.82 -21.35
N GLU A 320 30.07 -5.54 -20.96
CA GLU A 320 30.81 -4.47 -21.62
C GLU A 320 32.33 -4.65 -21.51
N LEU A 321 32.83 -5.11 -20.36
CA LEU A 321 34.26 -5.38 -20.17
C LEU A 321 34.76 -6.49 -21.09
N VAL A 322 34.00 -7.58 -21.19
CA VAL A 322 34.40 -8.80 -21.90
C VAL A 322 34.34 -8.63 -23.42
N PHE A 323 33.38 -7.86 -23.92
CA PHE A 323 33.10 -7.69 -25.35
C PHE A 323 33.49 -6.31 -25.90
N ASN A 324 34.39 -5.61 -25.21
CA ASN A 324 34.96 -4.37 -25.71
C ASN A 324 35.70 -4.62 -27.04
N GLU A 325 35.55 -3.72 -28.03
CA GLU A 325 36.22 -3.79 -29.34
C GLU A 325 37.75 -3.89 -29.22
N ASP A 326 38.34 -3.34 -28.15
CA ASP A 326 39.77 -3.39 -27.86
C ASP A 326 40.25 -4.71 -27.22
N ALA A 327 39.32 -5.51 -26.71
CA ALA A 327 39.60 -6.81 -26.10
C ALA A 327 39.30 -7.91 -27.13
N GLU A 328 40.35 -8.52 -27.71
CA GLU A 328 40.18 -9.74 -28.50
C GLU A 328 39.74 -10.89 -27.60
N PHE A 329 38.45 -10.96 -27.30
CA PHE A 329 37.82 -11.98 -26.46
C PHE A 329 38.17 -13.40 -26.94
N LEU A 330 38.36 -13.55 -28.27
CA LEU A 330 38.42 -14.84 -28.93
C LEU A 330 39.53 -14.97 -29.99
N THR A 331 40.63 -14.18 -29.99
CA THR A 331 41.57 -14.31 -31.12
C THR A 331 42.10 -15.73 -31.30
N THR A 332 41.56 -16.32 -32.36
CA THR A 332 41.88 -17.62 -32.92
C THR A 332 43.35 -17.66 -33.33
N ASN A 333 43.95 -16.51 -33.65
CA ASN A 333 45.27 -16.42 -34.27
C ASN A 333 46.41 -17.14 -33.53
N ARG A 334 46.65 -16.92 -32.23
CA ARG A 334 47.91 -17.44 -31.62
C ARG A 334 47.92 -18.94 -31.31
N LEU A 335 46.77 -19.52 -30.93
CA LEU A 335 46.68 -20.97 -30.71
C LEU A 335 46.68 -21.69 -32.06
N LEU A 336 45.96 -21.15 -33.05
CA LEU A 336 45.94 -21.70 -34.40
C LEU A 336 47.32 -21.60 -35.05
N ILE A 337 48.00 -20.46 -35.02
CA ILE A 337 49.37 -20.35 -35.56
C ILE A 337 50.34 -21.36 -34.90
N LYS A 338 50.13 -21.73 -33.62
CA LYS A 338 50.90 -22.80 -32.97
C LYS A 338 50.45 -24.22 -33.36
N LEU A 339 49.15 -24.45 -33.49
CA LEU A 339 48.54 -25.71 -33.92
C LEU A 339 48.76 -25.99 -35.43
N GLU A 340 49.01 -24.96 -36.25
CA GLU A 340 49.33 -25.03 -37.69
C GLU A 340 50.67 -25.76 -37.94
N ASN A 341 51.56 -25.68 -36.95
CA ASN A 341 52.88 -26.30 -36.95
C ASN A 341 52.87 -27.75 -36.42
N ASP A 342 51.73 -28.26 -35.95
CA ASP A 342 51.60 -29.65 -35.49
C ASP A 342 50.94 -30.50 -36.59
N GLU A 343 51.73 -31.37 -37.25
CA GLU A 343 51.27 -32.23 -38.34
C GLU A 343 50.07 -33.13 -37.97
N LYS A 344 49.90 -33.49 -36.69
CA LYS A 344 48.83 -34.38 -36.23
C LYS A 344 47.51 -33.63 -35.99
N LEU A 345 47.59 -32.41 -35.48
CA LEU A 345 46.41 -31.53 -35.27
C LEU A 345 45.97 -30.81 -36.54
N LYS A 346 46.88 -30.66 -37.51
CA LYS A 346 46.62 -30.02 -38.81
C LYS A 346 45.40 -30.57 -39.55
N LYS A 347 45.11 -31.88 -39.41
CA LYS A 347 43.96 -32.55 -40.04
C LYS A 347 42.61 -31.96 -39.61
N TYR A 348 42.53 -31.50 -38.37
CA TYR A 348 41.30 -30.95 -37.82
C TYR A 348 41.26 -29.41 -37.85
N PHE A 349 42.38 -28.80 -38.20
CA PHE A 349 42.66 -27.39 -38.09
C PHE A 349 41.70 -26.50 -38.88
N ASN A 350 41.49 -26.76 -40.17
CA ASN A 350 40.63 -25.92 -41.01
C ASN A 350 39.15 -25.95 -40.60
N ASP A 351 38.65 -27.13 -40.19
CA ASP A 351 37.27 -27.27 -39.70
C ASP A 351 37.10 -26.55 -38.35
N TYR A 352 38.14 -26.51 -37.50
CA TYR A 352 38.15 -25.77 -36.25
C TYR A 352 38.16 -24.25 -36.45
N ILE A 353 39.02 -23.72 -37.32
CA ILE A 353 39.05 -22.29 -37.62
C ILE A 353 37.67 -21.83 -38.07
N ASN A 354 37.07 -22.55 -39.01
CA ASN A 354 35.78 -22.18 -39.57
C ASN A 354 34.65 -22.29 -38.54
N TYR A 355 34.61 -23.35 -37.73
CA TYR A 355 33.60 -23.50 -36.69
C TYR A 355 33.72 -22.41 -35.62
N PHE A 356 34.92 -22.19 -35.07
CA PHE A 356 35.10 -21.26 -33.96
C PHE A 356 35.00 -19.79 -34.37
N ASN A 357 35.51 -19.42 -35.56
CA ASN A 357 35.30 -18.07 -36.09
C ASN A 357 33.80 -17.81 -36.34
N ASN A 358 33.08 -18.80 -36.89
CA ASN A 358 31.64 -18.67 -37.10
C ASN A 358 30.86 -18.55 -35.78
N GLN A 359 31.23 -19.34 -34.75
CA GLN A 359 30.61 -19.22 -33.43
C GLN A 359 30.94 -17.90 -32.75
N GLU A 360 32.17 -17.40 -32.89
CA GLU A 360 32.57 -16.07 -32.43
C GLU A 360 31.72 -14.98 -33.08
N ASP A 361 31.57 -15.01 -34.40
CA ASP A 361 30.77 -14.03 -35.13
C ASP A 361 29.31 -14.06 -34.72
N LYS A 362 28.75 -15.26 -34.47
CA LYS A 362 27.39 -15.42 -33.92
C LYS A 362 27.29 -14.84 -32.52
N MET A 363 28.25 -15.12 -31.64
CA MET A 363 28.30 -14.58 -30.29
C MET A 363 28.40 -13.06 -30.28
N LYS A 364 29.24 -12.45 -31.13
CA LYS A 364 29.36 -10.99 -31.26
C LYS A 364 28.05 -10.35 -31.74
N LYS A 365 27.39 -10.95 -32.74
CA LYS A 365 26.07 -10.48 -33.22
C LYS A 365 25.02 -10.59 -32.13
N GLN A 366 24.97 -11.71 -31.44
CA GLN A 366 24.00 -11.94 -30.36
C GLN A 366 24.25 -10.98 -29.19
N TYR A 367 25.51 -10.76 -28.83
CA TYR A 367 25.94 -9.80 -27.82
C TYR A 367 25.46 -8.38 -28.16
N ALA A 368 25.64 -7.92 -29.39
CA ALA A 368 25.22 -6.58 -29.81
C ALA A 368 23.70 -6.38 -29.66
N ILE A 369 22.90 -7.43 -29.88
CA ILE A 369 21.45 -7.41 -29.63
C ILE A 369 21.16 -7.46 -28.12
N LEU A 370 21.85 -8.34 -27.40
CA LEU A 370 21.70 -8.53 -25.97
C LEU A 370 21.97 -7.24 -25.18
N ILE A 371 23.09 -6.55 -25.45
CA ILE A 371 23.47 -5.34 -24.72
C ILE A 371 22.46 -4.21 -24.98
N LYS A 372 21.92 -4.12 -26.19
CA LYS A 372 20.86 -3.17 -26.54
C LYS A 372 19.58 -3.44 -25.73
N GLU A 373 19.16 -4.69 -25.63
CA GLU A 373 17.97 -5.04 -24.85
C GLU A 373 18.21 -4.93 -23.33
N LEU A 374 19.41 -5.25 -22.85
CA LEU A 374 19.80 -5.03 -21.46
C LEU A 374 19.69 -3.54 -21.11
N ASN A 375 20.22 -2.66 -21.96
CA ASN A 375 20.10 -1.21 -21.80
C ASN A 375 18.64 -0.75 -21.74
N ASN A 376 17.77 -1.33 -22.57
CA ASN A 376 16.34 -1.03 -22.52
C ASN A 376 15.72 -1.43 -21.18
N VAL A 377 16.06 -2.62 -20.65
CA VAL A 377 15.57 -3.11 -19.36
C VAL A 377 16.09 -2.26 -18.20
N VAL A 378 17.39 -1.96 -18.20
CA VAL A 378 18.06 -1.12 -17.21
C VAL A 378 17.39 0.26 -17.14
N VAL A 379 17.22 0.92 -18.29
CA VAL A 379 16.53 2.21 -18.37
C VAL A 379 15.09 2.10 -17.86
N PHE A 380 14.36 1.05 -18.25
CA PHE A 380 12.98 0.86 -17.82
C PHE A 380 12.84 0.65 -16.30
N GLN A 381 13.74 -0.11 -15.69
CA GLN A 381 13.70 -0.38 -14.24
C GLN A 381 14.25 0.77 -13.41
N SER A 382 15.11 1.63 -13.98
CA SER A 382 15.69 2.79 -13.29
C SER A 382 14.66 3.81 -12.79
N TYR A 383 13.45 3.85 -13.36
CA TYR A 383 12.43 4.84 -13.00
C TYR A 383 12.02 4.77 -11.52
N LYS A 384 12.09 3.59 -10.87
CA LYS A 384 11.80 3.43 -9.43
C LYS A 384 12.84 4.09 -8.52
N ARG A 385 13.97 4.49 -9.08
CA ARG A 385 15.07 5.18 -8.40
C ARG A 385 15.22 6.62 -8.85
N THR A 386 14.56 7.02 -9.95
CA THR A 386 14.65 8.39 -10.46
C THR A 386 13.98 9.37 -9.49
N PRO A 387 14.70 10.41 -9.03
CA PRO A 387 14.14 11.49 -8.23
C PRO A 387 12.87 12.12 -8.81
N PHE A 388 11.84 12.31 -7.97
CA PHE A 388 10.58 12.90 -8.41
C PHE A 388 10.73 14.34 -8.94
N LEU A 389 11.67 15.11 -8.38
CA LEU A 389 12.02 16.45 -8.87
C LEU A 389 12.67 16.40 -10.27
N GLN A 390 13.49 15.38 -10.54
CA GLN A 390 14.07 15.18 -11.86
C GLN A 390 12.97 14.88 -12.88
N ILE A 391 12.02 14.00 -12.55
CA ILE A 391 10.85 13.71 -13.40
C ILE A 391 10.02 14.98 -13.66
N SER A 392 9.85 15.84 -12.66
CA SER A 392 9.15 17.12 -12.80
C SER A 392 9.84 18.03 -13.82
N SER A 393 11.17 18.13 -13.73
CA SER A 393 11.97 18.95 -14.64
C SER A 393 12.16 18.35 -16.04
N GLN A 394 12.07 17.02 -16.16
CA GLN A 394 12.33 16.25 -17.38
C GLN A 394 11.28 15.14 -17.56
N PRO A 395 10.02 15.46 -17.90
CA PRO A 395 8.94 14.47 -18.00
C PRO A 395 9.19 13.39 -19.06
N ASP A 396 10.02 13.69 -20.06
CA ASP A 396 10.40 12.77 -21.14
C ASP A 396 11.16 11.54 -20.65
N ILE A 397 11.72 11.56 -19.44
CA ILE A 397 12.31 10.37 -18.81
C ILE A 397 11.27 9.24 -18.74
N LEU A 398 10.01 9.56 -18.47
CA LEU A 398 8.92 8.58 -18.42
C LEU A 398 8.25 8.34 -19.78
N LYS A 399 8.88 8.73 -20.90
CA LYS A 399 8.27 8.61 -22.24
C LYS A 399 7.92 7.15 -22.60
N ASN A 400 8.71 6.20 -22.11
CA ASN A 400 8.59 4.78 -22.40
C ASN A 400 7.87 3.98 -21.29
N ASN A 401 7.38 4.63 -20.22
CA ASN A 401 6.62 3.98 -19.15
C ASN A 401 5.34 4.78 -18.85
N ALA A 402 4.28 4.45 -19.58
CA ALA A 402 2.98 5.11 -19.44
C ALA A 402 2.34 4.86 -18.06
N THR A 403 2.57 3.68 -17.48
CA THR A 403 2.04 3.28 -16.17
C THR A 403 2.62 4.16 -15.07
N TYR A 404 3.95 4.33 -15.04
CA TYR A 404 4.61 5.26 -14.13
C TYR A 404 4.15 6.69 -14.39
N ARG A 405 4.15 7.16 -15.65
CA ARG A 405 3.75 8.54 -15.96
C ARG A 405 2.37 8.88 -15.39
N ARG A 406 1.40 7.98 -15.56
CA ARG A 406 0.05 8.15 -15.03
C ARG A 406 0.05 8.14 -13.50
N TYR A 407 0.81 7.25 -12.88
CA TYR A 407 0.97 7.22 -11.42
C TYR A 407 1.56 8.54 -10.89
N TYR A 408 2.64 9.02 -11.50
CA TYR A 408 3.32 10.26 -11.12
C TYR A 408 2.39 11.47 -11.21
N THR A 409 1.77 11.69 -12.38
CA THR A 409 0.87 12.82 -12.65
C THR A 409 -0.29 12.86 -11.66
N ASN A 410 -0.89 11.70 -11.36
CA ASN A 410 -2.11 11.64 -10.55
C ASN A 410 -1.84 11.65 -9.03
N ASN A 411 -0.65 11.23 -8.59
CA ASN A 411 -0.37 10.94 -7.18
C ASN A 411 0.83 11.71 -6.61
N ILE A 412 1.92 11.85 -7.37
CA ILE A 412 3.15 12.48 -6.89
C ILE A 412 3.18 13.97 -7.18
N GLU A 413 2.88 14.38 -8.41
CA GLU A 413 3.06 15.76 -8.88
C GLU A 413 2.36 16.80 -7.99
N LYS A 414 1.14 16.47 -7.51
CA LYS A 414 0.35 17.31 -6.60
C LYS A 414 0.95 17.51 -5.20
N LEU A 415 1.95 16.70 -4.83
CA LEU A 415 2.64 16.74 -3.54
C LEU A 415 4.05 17.37 -3.64
N LEU A 416 4.46 17.77 -4.84
CA LEU A 416 5.75 18.42 -5.07
C LEU A 416 5.60 19.94 -5.01
N ASP A 417 6.40 20.57 -4.16
CA ASP A 417 6.59 22.01 -4.12
C ASP A 417 7.53 22.44 -5.25
N THR A 418 6.94 22.88 -6.35
CA THR A 418 7.67 23.33 -7.54
C THR A 418 7.13 24.68 -7.97
N ALA A 419 7.98 25.48 -8.64
CA ALA A 419 7.62 26.84 -9.09
C ALA A 419 6.37 26.88 -9.98
N THR A 420 6.06 25.77 -10.66
CA THR A 420 4.92 25.60 -11.56
C THR A 420 3.64 25.10 -10.88
N ASN A 421 3.73 24.55 -9.66
CA ASN A 421 2.60 23.92 -8.97
C ASN A 421 2.21 24.67 -7.68
N ARG A 422 1.60 25.85 -7.83
CA ARG A 422 1.21 26.75 -6.71
C ARG A 422 0.04 26.25 -5.86
N ASP A 423 -0.66 25.23 -6.33
CA ASP A 423 -1.80 24.62 -5.62
C ASP A 423 -1.39 23.28 -4.98
N SER A 424 -0.10 22.97 -4.89
CA SER A 424 0.42 21.76 -4.29
C SER A 424 0.06 21.66 -2.80
N MET A 425 -0.11 20.42 -2.36
CA MET A 425 -0.23 20.10 -0.95
C MET A 425 1.16 19.71 -0.44
N ILE A 426 1.74 20.54 0.40
CA ILE A 426 3.05 20.31 1.01
C ILE A 426 2.85 19.47 2.28
N PRO A 427 3.51 18.31 2.38
CA PRO A 427 3.39 17.47 3.57
C PRO A 427 3.83 18.15 4.86
N GLY A 428 3.01 17.99 5.90
CA GLY A 428 3.35 18.44 7.25
C GLY A 428 4.43 17.61 7.94
N ASN A 429 4.68 16.39 7.44
CA ASN A 429 5.76 15.55 7.91
C ASN A 429 7.07 15.87 7.18
N HIS A 430 8.08 16.32 7.93
CA HIS A 430 9.37 16.73 7.36
C HIS A 430 10.15 15.56 6.73
N LYS A 431 10.03 14.32 7.24
CA LYS A 431 10.67 13.12 6.67
C LYS A 431 10.00 12.73 5.35
N LEU A 432 8.67 12.71 5.29
CA LEU A 432 7.93 12.44 4.04
C LEU A 432 8.21 13.54 3.00
N TYR A 433 8.23 14.80 3.43
CA TYR A 433 8.62 15.91 2.57
C TYR A 433 10.02 15.70 1.99
N ALA A 434 11.00 15.32 2.82
CA ALA A 434 12.37 15.05 2.38
C ALA A 434 12.44 13.92 1.35
N LEU A 435 11.69 12.82 1.52
CA LEU A 435 11.62 11.72 0.54
C LEU A 435 11.03 12.16 -0.80
N LEU A 436 10.03 13.04 -0.80
CA LEU A 436 9.43 13.54 -2.04
C LEU A 436 10.31 14.57 -2.76
N HIS A 437 11.15 15.31 -2.04
CA HIS A 437 11.96 16.43 -2.54
C HIS A 437 13.47 16.14 -2.56
N THR A 438 13.85 14.87 -2.47
CA THR A 438 15.24 14.42 -2.55
C THR A 438 15.72 14.33 -4.01
N ASN A 439 17.04 14.45 -4.19
CA ASN A 439 17.74 14.12 -5.43
C ASN A 439 18.49 12.79 -5.32
N LYS A 440 18.35 12.06 -4.21
CA LYS A 440 19.04 10.79 -3.98
C LYS A 440 18.17 9.62 -4.42
N GLU A 441 18.75 8.71 -5.20
CA GLU A 441 18.06 7.51 -5.70
C GLU A 441 17.60 6.56 -4.58
N GLU A 442 18.41 6.44 -3.52
CA GLU A 442 18.15 5.54 -2.39
C GLU A 442 16.89 5.93 -1.62
N ASP A 443 16.64 7.24 -1.49
CA ASP A 443 15.46 7.77 -0.80
C ASP A 443 14.16 7.47 -1.59
N ILE A 444 14.23 7.50 -2.93
CA ILE A 444 13.08 7.16 -3.80
C ILE A 444 12.77 5.67 -3.73
N ALA A 445 13.80 4.83 -3.76
CA ALA A 445 13.64 3.38 -3.55
C ALA A 445 13.00 3.12 -2.18
N TYR A 446 13.52 3.78 -1.13
CA TYR A 446 12.98 3.69 0.22
C TYR A 446 11.51 4.14 0.30
N PHE A 447 11.13 5.21 -0.40
CA PHE A 447 9.73 5.67 -0.46
C PHE A 447 8.80 4.56 -1.00
N PHE A 448 9.17 3.91 -2.12
CA PHE A 448 8.35 2.85 -2.69
C PHE A 448 8.25 1.63 -1.77
N ASP A 449 9.39 1.19 -1.22
CA ASP A 449 9.46 0.08 -0.28
C ASP A 449 8.61 0.35 0.97
N PHE A 450 8.66 1.58 1.50
CA PHE A 450 7.88 2.01 2.66
C PHE A 450 6.38 2.01 2.38
N MET A 451 5.94 2.54 1.24
CA MET A 451 4.52 2.53 0.88
C MET A 451 3.97 1.11 0.70
N GLU A 452 4.76 0.20 0.10
CA GLU A 452 4.40 -1.22 0.00
C GLU A 452 4.30 -1.87 1.38
N TYR A 453 5.30 -1.66 2.25
CA TYR A 453 5.27 -2.18 3.62
C TYR A 453 4.04 -1.72 4.39
N VAL A 454 3.74 -0.41 4.36
CA VAL A 454 2.60 0.17 5.07
C VAL A 454 1.30 -0.45 4.58
N TYR A 455 1.15 -0.61 3.27
CA TYR A 455 -0.04 -1.24 2.67
C TYR A 455 -0.14 -2.74 3.05
N GLU A 456 0.93 -3.51 2.92
CA GLU A 456 0.90 -4.95 3.21
C GLU A 456 0.65 -5.24 4.70
N LYS A 457 1.34 -4.52 5.59
CA LYS A 457 1.26 -4.74 7.03
C LYS A 457 -0.07 -4.26 7.61
N TYR A 458 -0.46 -3.03 7.32
CA TYR A 458 -1.62 -2.42 7.97
C TYR A 458 -2.91 -2.66 7.18
N ILE A 459 -2.88 -2.59 5.85
CA ILE A 459 -4.09 -2.71 5.02
C ILE A 459 -4.42 -4.16 4.70
N LEU A 460 -3.44 -4.94 4.23
CA LEU A 460 -3.67 -6.34 3.86
C LEU A 460 -3.50 -7.32 5.04
N TYR A 461 -2.96 -6.88 6.17
CA TYR A 461 -2.63 -7.72 7.33
C TYR A 461 -1.76 -8.93 6.97
N LYS A 462 -0.79 -8.73 6.06
CA LYS A 462 0.16 -9.75 5.61
C LYS A 462 1.54 -9.50 6.22
N THR A 463 2.34 -10.55 6.34
CA THR A 463 3.78 -10.40 6.54
C THR A 463 4.35 -9.64 5.35
N SER A 464 5.09 -8.57 5.63
CA SER A 464 5.79 -7.79 4.60
C SER A 464 6.61 -8.71 3.70
N SER A 465 6.44 -8.55 2.39
CA SER A 465 7.24 -9.24 1.38
C SER A 465 8.67 -8.70 1.28
N LEU A 466 8.92 -7.50 1.82
CA LEU A 466 10.23 -6.86 1.84
C LEU A 466 11.07 -7.35 3.03
N PRO A 467 12.40 -7.57 2.85
CA PRO A 467 13.30 -7.89 3.94
C PRO A 467 13.32 -6.74 4.94
N VAL A 468 12.83 -7.00 6.14
CA VAL A 468 12.77 -6.00 7.22
C VAL A 468 14.20 -5.68 7.66
N LYS A 469 14.77 -4.59 7.17
CA LYS A 469 15.95 -3.99 7.82
C LYS A 469 15.50 -3.44 9.17
N GLU A 470 16.23 -3.69 10.26
CA GLU A 470 15.83 -3.27 11.62
C GLU A 470 15.56 -1.75 11.69
N ASP A 471 16.40 -0.94 11.03
CA ASP A 471 16.24 0.52 10.94
C ASP A 471 14.91 0.94 10.29
N PHE A 472 14.38 0.13 9.37
CA PHE A 472 13.15 0.40 8.61
C PHE A 472 11.90 0.38 9.50
N VAL A 473 11.89 -0.42 10.57
CA VAL A 473 10.75 -0.53 11.50
C VAL A 473 10.81 0.53 12.59
N GLN A 474 12.02 0.90 13.01
CA GLN A 474 12.23 1.88 14.07
C GLN A 474 11.81 3.30 13.65
N ASP A 475 11.98 3.65 12.37
CA ASP A 475 11.55 4.94 11.78
C ASP A 475 10.12 4.96 11.21
N ALA A 476 9.45 3.79 11.12
CA ALA A 476 8.18 3.67 10.41
C ALA A 476 7.05 4.48 11.06
N SER A 477 6.99 4.55 12.40
CA SER A 477 5.96 5.30 13.12
C SER A 477 6.03 6.80 12.82
N GLU A 478 7.24 7.35 12.72
CA GLU A 478 7.46 8.76 12.41
C GLU A 478 7.09 9.10 10.97
N LEU A 479 7.31 8.19 10.01
CA LEU A 479 6.90 8.40 8.62
C LEU A 479 5.40 8.15 8.38
N ILE A 480 4.78 7.28 9.18
CA ILE A 480 3.32 7.07 9.15
C ILE A 480 2.59 8.33 9.58
N TYR A 481 3.16 9.13 10.46
CA TYR A 481 2.61 10.40 10.87
C TYR A 481 2.56 11.41 9.69
N THR A 482 1.50 12.21 9.57
CA THR A 482 1.33 13.12 8.41
C THR A 482 1.46 14.61 8.74
N GLY A 483 1.32 15.00 10.01
CA GLY A 483 1.57 16.38 10.42
C GLY A 483 0.46 17.37 10.08
N VAL A 484 0.88 18.64 9.96
CA VAL A 484 0.04 19.77 9.55
C VAL A 484 0.43 20.18 8.13
N ASP A 485 -0.41 19.83 7.17
CA ASP A 485 -0.12 20.08 5.76
C ASP A 485 -0.21 21.57 5.42
N THR A 486 0.42 21.98 4.33
CA THR A 486 0.30 23.34 3.79
C THR A 486 -0.31 23.32 2.40
N VAL A 487 -1.39 24.06 2.20
CA VAL A 487 -2.14 24.15 0.94
C VAL A 487 -2.44 25.62 0.67
N LYS A 488 -1.97 26.18 -0.46
CA LYS A 488 -2.20 27.59 -0.84
C LYS A 488 -1.84 28.57 0.29
N ASP A 489 -0.65 28.41 0.87
CA ASP A 489 -0.12 29.20 2.00
C ASP A 489 -0.95 29.12 3.29
N LYS A 490 -1.85 28.14 3.42
CA LYS A 490 -2.63 27.89 4.62
C LYS A 490 -2.27 26.54 5.21
N LYS A 491 -2.23 26.47 6.53
CA LYS A 491 -2.10 25.19 7.23
C LYS A 491 -3.42 24.44 7.15
N GLN A 492 -3.40 23.13 6.97
CA GLN A 492 -4.58 22.29 6.87
C GLN A 492 -4.44 21.05 7.75
N VAL A 493 -5.53 20.67 8.40
CA VAL A 493 -5.64 19.46 9.23
C VAL A 493 -7.02 18.82 9.06
N HIS A 494 -7.10 17.50 9.22
CA HIS A 494 -8.33 16.72 9.03
C HIS A 494 -8.77 16.05 10.33
N PHE A 495 -10.02 16.21 10.70
CA PHE A 495 -10.58 15.68 11.95
C PHE A 495 -11.89 14.94 11.72
N ILE A 496 -12.18 14.00 12.62
CA ILE A 496 -13.51 13.46 12.84
C ILE A 496 -14.07 14.14 14.09
N LEU A 497 -15.29 14.65 13.99
CA LEU A 497 -16.03 15.29 15.07
C LEU A 497 -17.37 14.55 15.23
N ASP A 498 -17.46 13.72 16.27
CA ASP A 498 -18.72 13.08 16.62
C ASP A 498 -19.55 14.02 17.49
N VAL A 499 -20.83 14.08 17.18
CA VAL A 499 -21.78 15.00 17.78
C VAL A 499 -23.10 14.34 18.17
N ILE A 500 -23.82 15.00 19.08
CA ILE A 500 -25.22 14.76 19.43
C ILE A 500 -26.04 15.94 18.91
N ASP A 501 -27.19 15.68 18.31
CA ASP A 501 -28.12 16.72 17.82
C ASP A 501 -28.82 17.42 18.98
N GLY A 502 -28.55 18.71 19.17
CA GLY A 502 -29.02 19.58 20.25
C GLY A 502 -28.01 19.83 21.38
N GLU A 503 -28.44 20.63 22.36
CA GLU A 503 -27.63 21.08 23.49
C GLU A 503 -27.73 20.14 24.71
N VAL A 504 -26.68 19.36 24.94
CA VAL A 504 -26.50 18.56 26.15
C VAL A 504 -25.76 19.40 27.19
N ASN A 505 -26.24 19.40 28.43
CA ASN A 505 -25.72 20.19 29.55
C ASN A 505 -25.70 19.35 30.85
N ASP A 506 -25.29 19.95 31.96
CA ASP A 506 -25.20 19.22 33.23
C ASP A 506 -26.54 18.70 33.77
N GLU A 507 -27.64 19.35 33.42
CA GLU A 507 -28.99 19.00 33.85
C GLU A 507 -29.52 17.78 33.07
N ASN A 508 -29.29 17.76 31.75
CA ASN A 508 -29.89 16.76 30.86
C ASN A 508 -28.94 15.62 30.44
N LYS A 509 -27.62 15.74 30.64
CA LYS A 509 -26.62 14.74 30.17
C LYS A 509 -26.90 13.30 30.59
N ARG A 510 -27.50 13.10 31.76
CA ARG A 510 -27.83 11.75 32.28
C ARG A 510 -28.85 11.04 31.39
N ALA A 511 -29.78 11.78 30.79
CA ALA A 511 -30.77 11.23 29.87
C ALA A 511 -30.15 10.76 28.54
N TYR A 512 -29.05 11.39 28.12
CA TYR A 512 -28.37 11.10 26.85
C TYR A 512 -27.25 10.07 26.97
N TYR A 513 -26.60 10.01 28.13
CA TYR A 513 -25.45 9.15 28.37
C TYR A 513 -25.74 7.67 28.10
N CYS A 514 -26.79 7.12 28.71
CA CYS A 514 -27.13 5.70 28.57
C CYS A 514 -27.55 5.33 27.13
N PRO A 515 -28.46 6.07 26.45
CA PRO A 515 -28.77 5.82 25.04
C PRO A 515 -27.53 5.84 24.15
N PHE A 516 -26.71 6.88 24.26
CA PHE A 516 -25.49 7.02 23.46
C PHE A 516 -24.53 5.84 23.66
N MET A 517 -24.22 5.50 24.92
CA MET A 517 -23.31 4.39 25.24
C MET A 517 -23.87 3.04 24.80
N ASN A 518 -25.18 2.82 24.91
CA ASN A 518 -25.81 1.57 24.46
C ASN A 518 -25.69 1.40 22.94
N HIS A 519 -25.97 2.45 22.17
CA HIS A 519 -25.77 2.42 20.71
C HIS A 519 -24.30 2.22 20.33
N TYR A 520 -23.38 2.89 21.02
CA TYR A 520 -21.94 2.72 20.80
C TYR A 520 -21.46 1.30 21.14
N MET A 521 -21.86 0.75 22.28
CA MET A 521 -21.53 -0.62 22.67
C MET A 521 -22.13 -1.65 21.72
N GLY A 522 -23.37 -1.43 21.27
CA GLY A 522 -24.01 -2.26 20.25
C GLY A 522 -23.21 -2.26 18.95
N PHE A 523 -22.72 -1.09 18.52
CA PHE A 523 -21.81 -0.97 17.38
C PHE A 523 -20.50 -1.72 17.59
N LEU A 524 -19.81 -1.49 18.72
CA LEU A 524 -18.56 -2.21 19.05
C LEU A 524 -18.75 -3.72 19.16
N LEU A 525 -19.89 -4.18 19.68
CA LEU A 525 -20.20 -5.60 19.78
C LEU A 525 -20.51 -6.19 18.41
N SER A 526 -21.26 -5.47 17.56
CA SER A 526 -21.49 -5.88 16.18
C SER A 526 -20.16 -6.05 15.44
N ASP A 527 -19.24 -5.11 15.64
CA ASP A 527 -17.88 -5.16 15.13
C ASP A 527 -17.11 -6.39 15.68
N PHE A 528 -17.03 -6.56 16.99
CA PHE A 528 -16.34 -7.69 17.62
C PHE A 528 -16.87 -9.06 17.19
N THR A 529 -18.19 -9.20 17.01
CA THR A 529 -18.83 -10.47 16.61
C THR A 529 -18.67 -10.81 15.14
N GLN A 530 -18.21 -9.86 14.30
CA GLN A 530 -17.95 -10.05 12.87
C GLN A 530 -16.50 -9.62 12.51
N PRO A 531 -15.48 -10.39 12.96
CA PRO A 531 -14.08 -9.95 13.06
C PRO A 531 -13.34 -9.63 11.75
N ASN A 532 -14.01 -9.61 10.59
CA ASN A 532 -13.43 -9.24 9.29
C ASN A 532 -14.19 -8.10 8.58
N THR A 533 -15.14 -7.45 9.24
CA THR A 533 -15.96 -6.38 8.62
C THR A 533 -15.44 -4.97 8.90
N PHE A 534 -14.59 -4.81 9.91
CA PHE A 534 -14.05 -3.51 10.29
C PHE A 534 -12.53 -3.51 10.19
N VAL A 535 -12.04 -2.54 9.43
CA VAL A 535 -10.63 -2.32 9.18
C VAL A 535 -10.04 -1.64 10.43
N LYS A 536 -9.24 -2.36 11.22
CA LYS A 536 -8.73 -1.90 12.53
C LYS A 536 -8.00 -0.56 12.51
N TRP A 537 -7.32 -0.24 11.40
CA TRP A 537 -6.62 1.03 11.25
C TRP A 537 -7.52 2.19 10.80
N LYS A 538 -8.71 1.91 10.23
CA LYS A 538 -9.56 2.92 9.59
C LYS A 538 -10.46 3.60 10.61
N ALA A 539 -10.18 4.86 10.88
CA ALA A 539 -11.01 5.73 11.68
C ALA A 539 -12.17 6.28 10.85
N ALA A 540 -13.39 6.11 11.35
CA ALA A 540 -14.61 6.67 10.78
C ALA A 540 -15.46 7.32 11.88
N PRO A 541 -16.27 8.34 11.54
CA PRO A 541 -17.32 8.82 12.43
C PRO A 541 -18.26 7.69 12.82
N TYR A 542 -18.94 7.83 13.95
CA TYR A 542 -20.03 6.91 14.28
C TYR A 542 -21.08 6.90 13.17
N ASN A 543 -21.66 5.74 12.89
CA ASN A 543 -22.68 5.60 11.85
C ASN A 543 -24.10 5.95 12.35
N PHE A 544 -24.20 6.49 13.56
CA PHE A 544 -25.46 6.93 14.16
C PHE A 544 -25.28 8.28 14.83
N ILE A 545 -26.39 9.00 14.96
CA ILE A 545 -26.49 10.24 15.71
C ILE A 545 -27.64 10.15 16.72
N VAL A 546 -27.36 10.51 17.97
CA VAL A 546 -28.39 10.63 19.01
C VAL A 546 -29.00 12.02 18.90
N SER A 547 -30.32 12.13 18.99
CA SER A 547 -31.04 13.40 18.93
C SER A 547 -31.74 13.73 20.24
N THR A 548 -31.57 14.98 20.67
CA THR A 548 -32.20 15.52 21.88
C THR A 548 -33.72 15.56 21.77
N SER A 549 -34.26 16.04 20.65
CA SER A 549 -35.71 16.08 20.41
C SER A 549 -36.34 14.69 20.47
N ALA A 550 -35.71 13.70 19.83
CA ALA A 550 -36.22 12.32 19.82
C ALA A 550 -36.28 11.66 21.22
N ILE A 551 -35.43 12.08 22.15
CA ILE A 551 -35.43 11.58 23.54
C ILE A 551 -36.40 12.39 24.41
N GLN A 552 -36.46 13.70 24.21
CA GLN A 552 -37.43 14.58 24.86
C GLN A 552 -38.86 14.11 24.56
N ASP A 553 -39.18 13.81 23.30
CA ASP A 553 -40.48 13.31 22.85
C ASP A 553 -40.86 12.01 23.58
N LYS A 554 -39.89 11.09 23.74
CA LYS A 554 -40.08 9.85 24.49
C LYS A 554 -40.39 10.12 25.96
N LEU A 555 -39.64 11.01 26.61
CA LEU A 555 -39.85 11.38 28.02
C LEU A 555 -41.24 12.02 28.24
N THR A 556 -41.64 12.96 27.38
CA THR A 556 -42.96 13.59 27.43
C THR A 556 -44.11 12.63 27.10
N SER A 557 -43.87 11.61 26.25
CA SER A 557 -44.87 10.58 25.93
C SER A 557 -45.10 9.58 27.07
N THR A 558 -44.09 9.39 27.94
CA THR A 558 -44.17 8.53 29.13
C THR A 558 -44.78 9.21 30.36
N GLU A 559 -44.75 10.54 30.46
CA GLU A 559 -45.33 11.27 31.59
C GLU A 559 -46.88 11.37 31.54
N ASN A 560 -47.52 11.05 30.41
CA ASN A 560 -48.97 11.15 30.22
C ASN A 560 -49.74 9.81 30.20
N LYS A 561 -49.18 8.73 30.76
CA LYS A 561 -49.95 7.50 31.00
C LYS A 561 -49.77 7.00 32.44
N PRO A 562 -50.87 6.64 33.14
CA PRO A 562 -50.74 5.84 34.36
C PRO A 562 -50.08 4.51 34.00
N VAL A 563 -49.21 4.03 34.89
CA VAL A 563 -48.52 2.75 34.75
C VAL A 563 -49.56 1.63 34.74
N GLU A 564 -49.88 1.13 33.55
CA GLU A 564 -50.48 -0.19 33.35
C GLU A 564 -49.44 -1.12 32.73
N GLU A 565 -49.26 -2.26 33.37
CA GLU A 565 -48.40 -3.36 32.96
C GLU A 565 -48.76 -3.80 31.52
N LEU A 566 -47.86 -3.53 30.57
CA LEU A 566 -48.06 -3.91 29.17
C LEU A 566 -47.94 -5.43 29.01
N VAL A 567 -49.10 -6.08 28.96
CA VAL A 567 -49.28 -7.39 28.33
C VAL A 567 -48.95 -7.26 26.84
N LEU A 568 -47.86 -7.90 26.41
CA LEU A 568 -47.46 -7.97 25.01
C LEU A 568 -48.48 -8.77 24.18
N VAL A 569 -49.26 -8.08 23.36
CA VAL A 569 -50.00 -8.68 22.23
C VAL A 569 -49.15 -8.53 20.96
N PRO A 570 -48.91 -9.60 20.18
CA PRO A 570 -48.08 -9.52 18.98
C PRO A 570 -48.88 -8.98 17.79
N THR A 571 -48.46 -7.84 17.24
CA THR A 571 -48.97 -7.29 15.97
C THR A 571 -48.44 -8.07 14.76
N SER A 572 -49.29 -8.27 13.76
CA SER A 572 -48.97 -8.93 12.49
C SER A 572 -48.17 -8.01 11.57
N ASP A 573 -46.87 -8.25 11.41
CA ASP A 573 -46.04 -7.59 10.38
C ASP A 573 -46.53 -7.95 8.96
N THR A 574 -46.59 -6.97 8.05
CA THR A 574 -46.97 -7.16 6.64
C THR A 574 -45.81 -7.70 5.78
N LEU A 575 -46.10 -8.12 4.54
CA LEU A 575 -45.08 -8.65 3.60
C LEU A 575 -43.95 -7.64 3.32
N ASP A 576 -44.29 -6.37 3.19
CA ASP A 576 -43.33 -5.31 2.89
C ASP A 576 -42.44 -4.98 4.12
N ASP A 577 -42.97 -5.10 5.34
CA ASP A 577 -42.17 -4.95 6.57
C ASP A 577 -41.11 -6.05 6.71
N ASN A 578 -41.43 -7.28 6.30
CA ASN A 578 -40.46 -8.38 6.31
C ASN A 578 -39.43 -8.22 5.18
N TRP A 579 -39.84 -7.73 4.02
CA TRP A 579 -38.92 -7.43 2.91
C TRP A 579 -37.90 -6.35 3.29
N GLU A 580 -38.34 -5.24 3.89
CA GLU A 580 -37.43 -4.17 4.32
C GLU A 580 -36.46 -4.63 5.42
N LYS A 581 -36.93 -5.42 6.38
CA LYS A 581 -36.06 -6.04 7.39
C LYS A 581 -35.05 -7.01 6.75
N PHE A 582 -35.47 -7.79 5.74
CA PHE A 582 -34.59 -8.73 5.04
C PHE A 582 -33.51 -8.03 4.23
N LYS A 583 -33.91 -7.05 3.41
CA LYS A 583 -33.06 -6.29 2.51
C LYS A 583 -31.89 -5.64 3.27
N ASN A 584 -32.19 -5.10 4.45
CA ASN A 584 -31.20 -4.46 5.31
C ASN A 584 -30.23 -5.42 5.99
N LEU A 585 -30.49 -6.74 6.01
CA LEU A 585 -29.70 -7.72 6.76
C LEU A 585 -28.93 -8.70 5.88
N VAL A 586 -29.51 -9.12 4.75
CA VAL A 586 -29.05 -10.29 4.00
C VAL A 586 -27.67 -10.10 3.36
N ASN A 587 -27.35 -8.90 2.88
CA ASN A 587 -26.13 -8.63 2.11
C ASN A 587 -25.07 -7.83 2.87
N ILE A 588 -25.28 -7.49 4.15
CA ILE A 588 -24.36 -6.64 4.94
C ILE A 588 -22.91 -7.15 4.82
N ALA A 589 -22.69 -8.45 5.01
CA ALA A 589 -21.36 -9.05 5.02
C ALA A 589 -20.66 -9.10 3.65
N SER A 590 -21.40 -8.96 2.54
CA SER A 590 -20.85 -8.94 1.18
C SER A 590 -21.00 -7.58 0.52
N ARG A 591 -21.33 -6.54 1.29
CA ARG A 591 -21.74 -5.24 0.74
C ARG A 591 -20.65 -4.59 -0.09
N GLU A 592 -19.40 -4.61 0.37
CA GLU A 592 -18.24 -4.09 -0.36
C GLU A 592 -18.07 -4.80 -1.71
N LYS A 593 -18.09 -6.14 -1.71
CA LYS A 593 -18.01 -6.95 -2.93
C LYS A 593 -19.16 -6.67 -3.91
N ILE A 594 -20.37 -6.47 -3.39
CA ILE A 594 -21.56 -6.15 -4.17
C ILE A 594 -21.42 -4.76 -4.81
N VAL A 595 -20.98 -3.76 -4.04
CA VAL A 595 -20.72 -2.39 -4.52
C VAL A 595 -19.62 -2.39 -5.57
N ASP A 596 -18.53 -3.13 -5.38
CA ASP A 596 -17.45 -3.25 -6.37
C ASP A 596 -17.96 -3.83 -7.70
N SER A 597 -18.76 -4.90 -7.65
CA SER A 597 -19.40 -5.47 -8.83
C SER A 597 -20.34 -4.46 -9.51
N LEU A 598 -21.15 -3.73 -8.76
CA LEU A 598 -22.05 -2.69 -9.30
C LEU A 598 -21.27 -1.52 -9.91
N LEU A 599 -20.16 -1.10 -9.31
CA LEU A 599 -19.28 -0.06 -9.84
C LEU A 599 -18.61 -0.49 -11.14
N ILE A 600 -18.22 -1.76 -11.27
CA ILE A 600 -17.69 -2.31 -12.53
C ILE A 600 -18.78 -2.29 -13.61
N LEU A 601 -20.01 -2.70 -13.28
CA LEU A 601 -21.13 -2.69 -14.23
C LEU A 601 -21.57 -1.26 -14.60
N LYS A 602 -21.49 -0.31 -13.66
CA LYS A 602 -21.83 1.11 -13.86
C LYS A 602 -20.93 1.79 -14.89
N LYS A 603 -19.67 1.36 -15.02
CA LYS A 603 -18.77 1.86 -16.08
C LYS A 603 -19.29 1.57 -17.48
N GLN A 604 -20.10 0.53 -17.66
CA GLN A 604 -20.69 0.13 -18.94
C GLN A 604 -22.16 0.57 -19.06
N THR A 605 -22.87 0.72 -17.94
CA THR A 605 -24.26 1.19 -17.87
C THR A 605 -24.40 2.29 -16.79
N PRO A 606 -24.26 3.58 -17.13
CA PRO A 606 -24.17 4.68 -16.15
C PRO A 606 -25.40 4.88 -15.24
N ALA A 607 -26.55 4.30 -15.58
CA ALA A 607 -27.81 4.43 -14.83
C ALA A 607 -27.92 3.48 -13.62
N ILE A 608 -26.89 2.67 -13.33
CA ILE A 608 -26.88 1.76 -12.18
C ILE A 608 -26.67 2.56 -10.88
N ASP A 609 -27.58 2.36 -9.93
CA ASP A 609 -27.41 2.79 -8.53
C ASP A 609 -26.65 1.72 -7.75
N GLU A 610 -25.41 2.02 -7.41
CA GLU A 610 -24.50 1.20 -6.62
C GLU A 610 -24.92 1.06 -5.15
N THR A 611 -25.89 1.87 -4.69
CA THR A 611 -26.43 1.84 -3.33
C THR A 611 -27.67 0.96 -3.20
N ASP A 612 -28.23 0.46 -4.30
CA ASP A 612 -29.38 -0.46 -4.27
C ASP A 612 -29.19 -1.65 -5.21
N GLU A 613 -28.53 -2.70 -4.70
CA GLU A 613 -28.31 -3.94 -5.43
C GLU A 613 -29.61 -4.66 -5.78
N PHE A 614 -30.67 -4.48 -4.98
CA PHE A 614 -31.94 -5.11 -5.25
C PHE A 614 -32.73 -4.38 -6.34
N ALA A 615 -32.56 -3.06 -6.48
CA ALA A 615 -33.07 -2.33 -7.65
C ALA A 615 -32.38 -2.80 -8.94
N PHE A 616 -31.07 -3.04 -8.89
CA PHE A 616 -30.33 -3.64 -10.00
C PHE A 616 -30.84 -5.05 -10.35
N VAL A 617 -30.98 -5.93 -9.35
CA VAL A 617 -31.49 -7.30 -9.54
C VAL A 617 -32.94 -7.31 -10.00
N GLN A 618 -33.78 -6.40 -9.50
CA GLN A 618 -35.18 -6.26 -9.92
C GLN A 618 -35.30 -5.89 -11.40
N THR A 619 -34.41 -5.02 -11.88
CA THR A 619 -34.41 -4.53 -13.27
C THR A 619 -33.81 -5.57 -14.23
N ASN A 620 -32.69 -6.19 -13.86
CA ASN A 620 -31.89 -7.02 -14.77
C ASN A 620 -32.12 -8.52 -14.60
N ASN A 621 -32.71 -8.96 -13.49
CA ASN A 621 -32.99 -10.37 -13.21
C ASN A 621 -34.27 -10.55 -12.34
N PRO A 622 -35.46 -10.29 -12.91
CA PRO A 622 -36.72 -10.32 -12.17
C PRO A 622 -37.03 -11.68 -11.52
N SER A 623 -36.59 -12.77 -12.14
CA SER A 623 -36.72 -14.13 -11.59
C SER A 623 -35.98 -14.30 -10.27
N LEU A 624 -34.73 -13.83 -10.19
CA LEU A 624 -33.96 -13.88 -8.96
C LEU A 624 -34.56 -12.95 -7.90
N PHE A 625 -34.94 -11.73 -8.29
CA PHE A 625 -35.60 -10.80 -7.37
C PHE A 625 -36.86 -11.40 -6.75
N SER A 626 -37.72 -12.03 -7.56
CA SER A 626 -38.93 -12.68 -7.07
C SER A 626 -38.63 -13.85 -6.14
N ALA A 627 -37.60 -14.65 -6.42
CA ALA A 627 -37.19 -15.76 -5.55
C ALA A 627 -36.71 -15.26 -4.18
N ILE A 628 -35.94 -14.17 -4.16
CA ILE A 628 -35.45 -13.55 -2.92
C ILE A 628 -36.61 -12.90 -2.14
N LYS A 629 -37.50 -12.18 -2.81
CA LYS A 629 -38.68 -11.58 -2.18
C LYS A 629 -39.66 -12.64 -1.63
N ASN A 630 -39.73 -13.81 -2.26
CA ASN A 630 -40.56 -14.90 -1.75
C ASN A 630 -39.92 -15.59 -0.53
N ILE A 631 -38.59 -15.75 -0.48
CA ILE A 631 -37.95 -16.34 0.69
C ILE A 631 -37.97 -15.41 1.91
N SER A 632 -37.94 -14.08 1.71
CA SER A 632 -38.01 -13.10 2.80
C SER A 632 -39.32 -13.17 3.61
N LYS A 633 -40.37 -13.80 3.08
CA LYS A 633 -41.61 -14.08 3.82
C LYS A 633 -41.39 -14.90 5.08
N HIS A 634 -40.31 -15.68 5.12
CA HIS A 634 -40.09 -16.69 6.14
C HIS A 634 -39.01 -16.30 7.17
N ILE A 635 -38.72 -15.01 7.36
CA ILE A 635 -37.71 -14.51 8.33
C ILE A 635 -37.97 -15.00 9.77
N LYS A 636 -39.23 -15.23 10.15
CA LYS A 636 -39.57 -15.69 11.49
C LYS A 636 -39.32 -17.20 11.61
N LYS A 637 -38.68 -17.64 12.70
CA LYS A 637 -38.31 -19.05 12.94
C LYS A 637 -39.46 -20.06 12.78
N ARG A 638 -40.70 -19.64 13.05
CA ARG A 638 -41.90 -20.49 12.92
C ARG A 638 -42.24 -20.81 11.44
N ASP A 639 -41.83 -19.96 10.51
CA ASP A 639 -42.17 -20.06 9.08
C ASP A 639 -41.21 -21.00 8.31
N LEU A 640 -40.09 -21.38 8.93
CA LEU A 640 -39.04 -22.25 8.35
C LEU A 640 -39.43 -23.72 8.23
N ASN A 641 -40.55 -24.13 8.83
CA ASN A 641 -41.05 -25.51 8.79
C ASN A 641 -42.16 -25.71 7.75
N THR A 642 -42.52 -24.69 7.00
CA THR A 642 -43.59 -24.73 6.00
C THR A 642 -43.14 -25.40 4.69
N MET A 643 -44.09 -26.01 3.97
CA MET A 643 -43.83 -26.57 2.64
C MET A 643 -43.46 -25.48 1.63
N GLU A 644 -44.11 -24.32 1.74
CA GLU A 644 -43.82 -23.13 0.93
C GLU A 644 -42.37 -22.64 1.12
N PHE A 645 -41.87 -22.56 2.35
CA PHE A 645 -40.47 -22.20 2.62
C PHE A 645 -39.49 -23.18 1.95
N ARG A 646 -39.75 -24.49 2.03
CA ARG A 646 -38.87 -25.51 1.42
C ARG A 646 -38.83 -25.38 -0.11
N GLN A 647 -39.97 -25.12 -0.74
CA GLN A 647 -40.07 -24.89 -2.18
C GLN A 647 -39.35 -23.60 -2.60
N ASN A 648 -39.59 -22.50 -1.89
CA ASN A 648 -38.93 -21.22 -2.14
C ASN A 648 -37.40 -21.31 -1.94
N LEU A 649 -36.94 -22.02 -0.90
CA LEU A 649 -35.52 -22.22 -0.63
C LEU A 649 -34.86 -23.09 -1.70
N GLN A 650 -35.56 -24.13 -2.17
CA GLN A 650 -35.06 -25.01 -3.23
C GLN A 650 -34.93 -24.24 -4.56
N ALA A 651 -35.95 -23.46 -4.94
CA ALA A 651 -35.90 -22.63 -6.15
C ALA A 651 -34.74 -21.61 -6.10
N LEU A 652 -34.52 -20.98 -4.95
CA LEU A 652 -33.40 -20.05 -4.77
C LEU A 652 -32.03 -20.74 -4.84
N LYS A 653 -31.91 -21.98 -4.32
CA LYS A 653 -30.68 -22.79 -4.42
C LYS A 653 -30.36 -23.17 -5.87
N GLU A 654 -31.37 -23.54 -6.65
CA GLU A 654 -31.20 -23.88 -8.07
C GLU A 654 -30.70 -22.68 -8.88
N LEU A 655 -31.28 -21.49 -8.65
CA LEU A 655 -30.79 -20.25 -9.24
C LEU A 655 -29.35 -19.93 -8.80
N THR A 656 -29.05 -20.08 -7.51
CA THR A 656 -27.70 -19.83 -6.96
C THR A 656 -26.65 -20.71 -7.63
N ASN A 657 -26.92 -22.02 -7.76
CA ASN A 657 -26.00 -22.95 -8.40
C ASN A 657 -25.78 -22.65 -9.89
N ASN A 658 -26.81 -22.17 -10.59
CA ASN A 658 -26.71 -21.75 -11.99
C ASN A 658 -25.78 -20.54 -12.14
N TYR A 659 -25.95 -19.50 -11.33
CA TYR A 659 -25.07 -18.32 -11.36
C TYR A 659 -23.63 -18.65 -10.98
N GLN A 660 -23.42 -19.53 -9.99
CA GLN A 660 -22.09 -20.02 -9.65
C GLN A 660 -21.42 -20.72 -10.83
N SER A 661 -22.15 -21.60 -11.53
CA SER A 661 -21.64 -22.35 -12.69
C SER A 661 -21.29 -21.42 -13.85
N ARG A 662 -22.14 -20.41 -14.13
CA ARG A 662 -21.89 -19.40 -15.16
C ARG A 662 -20.72 -18.48 -14.83
N PHE A 663 -20.56 -18.10 -13.56
CA PHE A 663 -19.40 -17.35 -13.10
C PHE A 663 -18.09 -18.13 -13.34
N VAL A 664 -18.05 -19.40 -12.95
CA VAL A 664 -16.86 -20.26 -13.15
C VAL A 664 -16.57 -20.43 -14.65
N TYR A 665 -17.60 -20.66 -15.46
CA TYR A 665 -17.47 -20.77 -16.91
C TYR A 665 -16.89 -19.49 -17.54
N ASN A 666 -17.46 -18.32 -17.22
CA ASN A 666 -16.99 -17.03 -17.77
C ASN A 666 -15.57 -16.68 -17.30
N LYS A 667 -15.20 -17.07 -16.08
CA LYS A 667 -13.83 -16.93 -15.58
C LYS A 667 -12.85 -17.75 -16.42
N GLN A 668 -13.15 -19.03 -16.66
CA GLN A 668 -12.33 -19.90 -17.52
C GLN A 668 -12.26 -19.40 -18.97
N LEU A 669 -13.34 -18.80 -19.48
CA LEU A 669 -13.36 -18.24 -20.82
C LEU A 669 -12.43 -17.01 -20.95
N LEU A 670 -12.36 -16.16 -19.93
CA LEU A 670 -11.43 -15.01 -19.88
C LEU A 670 -9.97 -15.45 -19.80
N ASP A 671 -9.68 -16.51 -19.05
CA ASP A 671 -8.33 -17.04 -18.90
C ASP A 671 -7.78 -17.59 -20.25
N ASN A 672 -8.66 -17.92 -21.21
CA ASN A 672 -8.31 -18.50 -22.52
C ASN A 672 -8.42 -17.52 -23.71
N LEU A 673 -8.81 -16.26 -23.50
CA LEU A 673 -8.98 -15.25 -24.57
C LEU A 673 -7.67 -14.48 -24.84
N SER A 674 -7.24 -14.40 -26.11
CA SER A 674 -6.13 -13.51 -26.52
C SER A 674 -6.60 -12.05 -26.59
N THR A 675 -5.70 -11.12 -26.27
CA THR A 675 -5.95 -9.66 -26.15
C THR A 675 -6.31 -8.95 -27.47
N GLU A 676 -6.34 -9.65 -28.60
CA GLU A 676 -6.67 -9.08 -29.92
C GLU A 676 -8.19 -8.93 -30.17
N LYS A 677 -9.06 -9.40 -29.24
CA LYS A 677 -10.53 -9.33 -29.36
C LYS A 677 -11.17 -8.58 -28.18
N MET A 678 -10.82 -7.30 -28.02
CA MET A 678 -11.26 -6.43 -26.91
C MET A 678 -12.79 -6.43 -26.70
N ASP A 679 -13.60 -6.38 -27.76
CA ASP A 679 -15.07 -6.36 -27.65
C ASP A 679 -15.65 -7.67 -27.07
N GLN A 680 -15.01 -8.82 -27.37
CA GLN A 680 -15.41 -10.11 -26.81
C GLN A 680 -14.97 -10.23 -25.35
N TYR A 681 -13.79 -9.70 -25.02
CA TYR A 681 -13.28 -9.66 -23.65
C TYR A 681 -14.19 -8.83 -22.73
N GLU A 682 -14.59 -7.64 -23.15
CA GLU A 682 -15.46 -6.77 -22.36
C GLU A 682 -16.84 -7.38 -22.11
N LYS A 683 -17.42 -8.06 -23.12
CA LYS A 683 -18.69 -8.78 -22.97
C LYS A 683 -18.59 -9.94 -22.00
N VAL A 684 -17.56 -10.78 -22.11
CA VAL A 684 -17.38 -11.93 -21.22
C VAL A 684 -17.04 -11.47 -19.78
N ASN A 685 -16.29 -10.39 -19.63
CA ASN A 685 -16.01 -9.82 -18.30
C ASN A 685 -17.25 -9.21 -17.66
N LYS A 686 -18.12 -8.56 -18.43
CA LYS A 686 -19.44 -8.12 -17.96
C LYS A 686 -20.26 -9.30 -17.44
N ASP A 687 -20.41 -10.34 -18.26
CA ASP A 687 -21.17 -11.53 -17.89
C ASP A 687 -20.57 -12.22 -16.65
N LYS A 688 -19.24 -12.25 -16.50
CA LYS A 688 -18.58 -12.76 -15.29
C LYS A 688 -19.01 -11.98 -14.04
N VAL A 689 -18.92 -10.64 -14.09
CA VAL A 689 -19.22 -9.76 -12.95
C VAL A 689 -20.71 -9.81 -12.59
N GLU A 690 -21.61 -9.85 -13.57
CA GLU A 690 -23.05 -10.00 -13.31
C GLU A 690 -23.37 -11.35 -12.63
N ASN A 691 -22.80 -12.45 -13.11
CA ASN A 691 -23.04 -13.76 -12.50
C ASN A 691 -22.40 -13.89 -11.11
N GLU A 692 -21.26 -13.23 -10.87
CA GLU A 692 -20.66 -13.13 -9.53
C GLU A 692 -21.55 -12.34 -8.55
N LEU A 693 -22.13 -11.23 -9.02
CA LEU A 693 -23.07 -10.42 -8.25
C LEU A 693 -24.34 -11.20 -7.90
N TYR A 694 -24.97 -11.84 -8.90
CA TYR A 694 -26.17 -12.65 -8.67
C TYR A 694 -25.92 -13.82 -7.74
N TYR A 695 -24.81 -14.53 -7.93
CA TYR A 695 -24.39 -15.61 -7.03
C TYR A 695 -24.21 -15.12 -5.60
N THR A 696 -23.49 -14.00 -5.42
CA THR A 696 -23.20 -13.46 -4.09
C THR A 696 -24.50 -13.08 -3.35
N ILE A 697 -25.42 -12.38 -4.03
CA ILE A 697 -26.70 -11.97 -3.44
C ILE A 697 -27.59 -13.19 -3.12
N SER A 698 -27.68 -14.15 -4.04
CA SER A 698 -28.55 -15.32 -3.86
C SER A 698 -28.02 -16.29 -2.80
N ASP A 699 -26.70 -16.51 -2.76
CA ASP A 699 -26.02 -17.35 -1.77
C ASP A 699 -26.15 -16.76 -0.35
N ASN A 700 -26.03 -15.43 -0.22
CA ASN A 700 -26.32 -14.75 1.05
C ASN A 700 -27.76 -14.98 1.51
N ALA A 701 -28.73 -14.86 0.60
CA ALA A 701 -30.13 -15.12 0.90
C ALA A 701 -30.38 -16.59 1.30
N VAL A 702 -29.69 -17.56 0.71
CA VAL A 702 -29.74 -18.98 1.12
C VAL A 702 -29.13 -19.18 2.51
N LYS A 703 -27.97 -18.56 2.78
CA LYS A 703 -27.21 -18.69 4.03
C LYS A 703 -27.89 -18.01 5.22
N TYR A 704 -28.71 -17.00 4.96
CA TYR A 704 -29.48 -16.30 6.00
C TYR A 704 -30.40 -17.26 6.78
N PHE A 705 -30.92 -18.31 6.14
CA PHE A 705 -31.79 -19.28 6.78
C PHE A 705 -31.00 -20.51 7.26
N PRO A 706 -30.93 -20.78 8.58
CA PRO A 706 -30.13 -21.87 9.12
C PRO A 706 -30.66 -23.24 8.66
N GLN A 707 -29.77 -24.07 8.12
CA GLN A 707 -30.08 -25.47 7.82
C GLN A 707 -30.02 -26.29 9.11
N ASN A 708 -31.15 -26.87 9.54
CA ASN A 708 -31.17 -27.73 10.72
C ASN A 708 -30.36 -29.00 10.48
N GLY A 709 -29.33 -29.23 11.31
CA GLY A 709 -28.60 -30.50 11.35
C GLY A 709 -27.37 -30.48 12.27
N GLY A 710 -27.54 -30.24 13.57
CA GLY A 710 -26.48 -30.50 14.55
C GLY A 710 -26.54 -29.64 15.80
N ARG A 711 -27.07 -30.19 16.90
CA ARG A 711 -26.79 -29.68 18.25
C ARG A 711 -25.27 -29.76 18.48
N LYS A 712 -24.54 -28.65 18.30
CA LYS A 712 -23.22 -28.52 18.93
C LYS A 712 -23.45 -28.38 20.42
N THR A 713 -23.27 -29.47 21.16
CA THR A 713 -23.14 -29.48 22.60
C THR A 713 -22.07 -28.45 22.99
N ARG A 714 -22.49 -27.38 23.68
CA ARG A 714 -21.56 -26.49 24.38
C ARG A 714 -20.78 -27.33 25.38
N LYS A 715 -19.50 -27.64 25.10
CA LYS A 715 -18.57 -28.02 26.17
C LYS A 715 -18.50 -26.83 27.12
N LYS A 716 -19.00 -27.00 28.35
CA LYS A 716 -18.72 -26.08 29.46
C LYS A 716 -17.21 -26.04 29.66
N VAL A 717 -16.55 -25.00 29.15
CA VAL A 717 -15.21 -24.65 29.61
C VAL A 717 -15.39 -24.16 31.04
N LYS A 718 -14.98 -24.98 32.01
CA LYS A 718 -14.82 -24.53 33.39
C LYS A 718 -13.64 -23.57 33.40
N PHE A 719 -13.91 -22.28 33.62
CA PHE A 719 -12.87 -21.32 33.97
C PHE A 719 -12.29 -21.73 35.32
N ALA A 720 -11.04 -22.18 35.32
CA ALA A 720 -10.25 -22.24 36.54
C ALA A 720 -9.93 -20.80 36.96
N LYS A 721 -10.43 -20.39 38.13
CA LYS A 721 -9.95 -19.18 38.80
C LYS A 721 -8.46 -19.33 39.04
N LYS A 722 -7.64 -18.49 38.40
CA LYS A 722 -6.30 -18.15 38.88
C LYS A 722 -6.17 -16.62 38.93
N ASN A 723 -6.39 -16.14 40.15
CA ASN A 723 -5.78 -14.99 40.83
C ASN A 723 -5.65 -13.64 40.12
N ASN A 724 -6.47 -12.71 40.61
CA ASN A 724 -6.14 -11.34 41.01
C ASN A 724 -5.13 -10.58 40.15
N ILE A 725 -5.64 -9.76 39.24
CA ILE A 725 -5.10 -8.41 39.04
C ILE A 725 -6.23 -7.46 39.42
N VAL A 726 -6.02 -6.80 40.55
CA VAL A 726 -6.86 -5.74 41.09
C VAL A 726 -6.59 -4.49 40.25
N PHE A 727 -7.64 -3.92 39.66
CA PHE A 727 -7.63 -2.52 39.21
C PHE A 727 -8.01 -1.64 40.41
N ILE A 728 -7.03 -0.90 40.91
CA ILE A 728 -7.12 0.34 41.69
C ILE A 728 -5.91 1.13 41.15
N GLU A 729 -5.97 2.31 40.54
CA GLU A 729 -6.93 3.43 40.49
C GLU A 729 -6.85 4.09 39.10
#